data_AF-A0A7V2CN58-F1
#
_entry.id   AF-A0A7V2CN58-F1
#
_cell.length_a   1.000
_cell.length_b   1.000
_cell.length_c   1.000
_cell.angle_alpha   90.00
_cell.angle_beta   90.00
_cell.angle_gamma   90.00
#
_symmetry.space_group_name_H-M   'P 1'
#
loop_
_entity.id
_entity.type
_entity.pdbx_description
1 polymer ?
#
loop_
_entity_poly.entity_id
_entity_poly.type
_entity_poly.pdbx_seq_one_letter_code
_entity_poly.pdbx_strand_id
1 'polypeptide(L)'
;MRTRCRLSVAVIWSVTMTGTAWVLAQTASDELQRGIGLFEQGMFAEAQQVLLAIDRDQLTDEQKRTRDKYVDEVRLAVNLANRARQDHEEAQRAFDAGDFHRADMLYAAVLRNKYADASLKESARKGQALIAEKKELEEAVQVAPPAPPRLASDTPKETADGLVAEAGEAMRQGRQEDAIRLFQKALDLQPGHPEATKGLEEARQHQVVAEQSGSMIDRTLAARQIQWQRTEATYRQLERDVHAAINASDFDLARQLALRARQVVETGRAFADPLLKYEVLRDQATALLEFVADQERVYHGQEAGRKRLLAEQQEQERRTQIEESRRRRVEALFDQALQLRREKRYEEAVQALRQITLIEPTNERAAWLQEDLESLIDLQYQARAKTEYEREAVRTLIGAEDSRIPYSKEVIYPKNWPEITERRQRFGATSMSESDLDRAVRRRLNEPVDEIQIGGKGLGQALEELRDLKNLNLHVNWPALAKARVTPETKVSAHLKNVRLEKVLTLLLEDAGGTEARLGFAVDEGVVTISTQADLNEKTVDVVYDVRDLLFDIPEFAAPSLELGELRQAAIADNRKLSWGDSLFPEESGEKVESGQTPAPKPAVQELLDLIRERVCPGTWREQGGTVGSLRELNGQLIVTHTSAAQRAIGGLLGQLRETRAVQIAVEARFIQVTSNFLEDLGINLNLILNQGNAGFDLGTVLDASGLPTAAIDPATGAAILVPREFSRLGFLPAPPITQGFGTPVNFVQPYRQSGLVPGTGTVAPHSGQTTPIPIISNILAIADPAASNTGVPGSFGGDQGLLNPALQISGSFLDNLQLDFLIRATQADSRSTTLQAPRLTLSNGQRAFIAVVTQTAYVSGLNAVVATEVGQLEPLVSTLNTGSVLDIEATVSADRRYVTLTVRAGLANLIELATVPVNQAGNFSTGVSANIQTPVVQLTTIRSTVTVPDNGTLLLGGLKLTGEVEREGGVPVLSKIPILKRLYTARSTVKDELVLLILIKPKIIIQPEAEEDAFPGLETSLGG
;
A
#
# COMPACT_ATOMS: atom_id res chain seq x y z
N MET A 1 -24.63 11.29 -45.42
CA MET A 1 -23.84 11.80 -44.27
C MET A 1 -24.48 11.32 -42.97
N ARG A 2 -23.65 10.95 -41.98
CA ARG A 2 -23.72 11.24 -40.52
C ARG A 2 -25.12 11.22 -39.84
N THR A 3 -25.45 10.25 -38.97
CA THR A 3 -25.05 10.05 -37.53
C THR A 3 -25.54 11.16 -36.59
N ARG A 4 -26.10 10.93 -35.38
CA ARG A 4 -26.30 9.73 -34.49
C ARG A 4 -27.57 10.00 -33.61
N CYS A 5 -28.02 9.29 -32.54
CA CYS A 5 -27.45 8.22 -31.69
C CYS A 5 -28.52 7.19 -31.19
N ARG A 6 -28.87 7.16 -29.89
CA ARG A 6 -29.84 6.31 -29.15
C ARG A 6 -30.45 7.15 -27.98
N LEU A 7 -31.64 6.95 -27.37
CA LEU A 7 -32.67 5.86 -27.25
C LEU A 7 -32.70 5.20 -25.83
N SER A 8 -33.92 4.78 -25.40
CA SER A 8 -34.37 4.27 -24.07
C SER A 8 -34.83 5.36 -23.08
N VAL A 9 -36.10 5.52 -22.63
CA VAL A 9 -37.29 4.66 -22.34
C VAL A 9 -37.42 4.21 -20.88
N ALA A 10 -38.43 4.75 -20.17
CA ALA A 10 -39.13 4.17 -19.02
C ALA A 10 -40.55 4.80 -18.91
N VAL A 11 -41.48 4.14 -18.21
CA VAL A 11 -42.92 4.49 -18.11
C VAL A 11 -43.35 4.51 -16.62
N ILE A 12 -44.33 5.35 -16.25
CA ILE A 12 -45.31 5.09 -15.17
C ILE A 12 -46.50 6.09 -15.26
N TRP A 13 -47.60 5.83 -14.54
CA TRP A 13 -48.95 6.35 -14.79
C TRP A 13 -49.66 6.80 -13.50
N SER A 14 -50.69 7.67 -13.64
CA SER A 14 -51.82 7.87 -12.69
C SER A 14 -51.55 8.69 -11.39
N VAL A 15 -52.35 9.72 -11.00
CA VAL A 15 -53.69 9.74 -10.29
C VAL A 15 -53.53 9.83 -8.75
N THR A 16 -54.15 10.72 -7.93
CA THR A 16 -55.11 11.85 -8.12
C THR A 16 -55.21 12.77 -6.86
N MET A 17 -55.84 13.95 -7.04
CA MET A 17 -56.77 14.66 -6.11
C MET A 17 -56.29 15.55 -4.93
N THR A 18 -56.62 16.85 -5.07
CA THR A 18 -57.23 17.79 -4.10
C THR A 18 -56.60 18.06 -2.72
N GLY A 19 -56.23 19.33 -2.46
CA GLY A 19 -56.01 19.87 -1.10
C GLY A 19 -55.67 21.37 -1.05
N THR A 20 -56.59 22.17 -0.50
CA THR A 20 -56.44 23.51 0.13
C THR A 20 -55.22 24.43 -0.17
N ALA A 21 -55.59 25.63 -0.64
CA ALA A 21 -54.88 26.91 -0.74
C ALA A 21 -53.75 27.28 0.25
N TRP A 22 -52.73 27.95 -0.31
CA TRP A 22 -51.98 29.12 0.22
C TRP A 22 -51.16 28.97 1.51
N VAL A 23 -49.88 28.60 1.33
CA VAL A 23 -48.75 29.36 1.88
C VAL A 23 -47.82 29.68 0.70
N LEU A 24 -47.28 30.90 0.62
CA LEU A 24 -46.20 31.20 -0.33
C LEU A 24 -44.94 30.48 0.14
N ALA A 25 -44.46 29.50 -0.63
CA ALA A 25 -43.20 28.84 -0.36
C ALA A 25 -42.06 29.88 -0.46
N GLN A 26 -41.50 30.27 0.69
CA GLN A 26 -40.29 31.10 0.73
C GLN A 26 -39.17 30.30 0.07
N THR A 27 -38.41 30.90 -0.84
CA THR A 27 -37.34 30.16 -1.52
C THR A 27 -36.15 29.99 -0.57
N ALA A 28 -35.34 28.95 -0.76
CA ALA A 28 -34.11 28.77 0.01
C ALA A 28 -33.16 30.00 -0.07
N SER A 29 -33.28 30.81 -1.13
CA SER A 29 -32.61 32.10 -1.28
C SER A 29 -33.15 33.16 -0.31
N ASP A 30 -34.47 33.25 -0.13
CA ASP A 30 -35.11 34.19 0.80
C ASP A 30 -34.81 33.82 2.27
N GLU A 31 -34.80 32.53 2.58
CA GLU A 31 -34.42 32.04 3.91
C GLU A 31 -32.94 32.30 4.22
N LEU A 32 -32.05 32.16 3.22
CA LEU A 32 -30.64 32.52 3.36
C LEU A 32 -30.46 34.02 3.65
N GLN A 33 -31.14 34.90 2.91
CA GLN A 33 -31.13 36.34 3.17
C GLN A 33 -31.71 36.69 4.54
N ARG A 34 -32.79 36.03 4.96
CA ARG A 34 -33.39 36.18 6.30
C ARG A 34 -32.43 35.74 7.41
N GLY A 35 -31.72 34.63 7.23
CA GLY A 35 -30.71 34.14 8.17
C GLY A 35 -29.51 35.08 8.33
N ILE A 36 -29.06 35.68 7.22
CA ILE A 36 -28.02 36.73 7.22
C ILE A 36 -28.53 37.99 7.94
N GLY A 37 -29.73 38.45 7.64
CA GLY A 37 -30.34 39.62 8.30
C GLY A 37 -30.50 39.45 9.81
N LEU A 38 -30.86 38.25 10.28
CA LEU A 38 -30.91 37.93 11.71
C LEU A 38 -29.51 37.95 12.36
N PHE A 39 -28.47 37.52 11.65
CA PHE A 39 -27.09 37.59 12.13
C PHE A 39 -26.61 39.06 12.25
N GLU A 40 -26.91 39.89 11.26
CA GLU A 40 -26.58 41.33 11.28
C GLU A 40 -27.35 42.10 12.36
N GLN A 41 -28.57 41.67 12.69
CA GLN A 41 -29.37 42.18 13.82
C GLN A 41 -28.88 41.68 15.19
N GLY A 42 -27.85 40.82 15.25
CA GLY A 42 -27.32 40.27 16.49
C GLY A 42 -28.10 39.09 17.08
N MET A 43 -29.14 38.61 16.38
CA MET A 43 -30.03 37.52 16.81
C MET A 43 -29.41 36.14 16.49
N PHE A 44 -28.17 35.93 16.95
CA PHE A 44 -27.30 34.83 16.51
C PHE A 44 -27.90 33.43 16.67
N ALA A 45 -28.70 33.18 17.72
CA ALA A 45 -29.34 31.89 17.95
C ALA A 45 -30.47 31.59 16.94
N GLU A 46 -31.24 32.61 16.53
CA GLU A 46 -32.30 32.47 15.52
C GLU A 46 -31.70 32.38 14.12
N ALA A 47 -30.66 33.18 13.84
CA ALA A 47 -29.85 33.05 12.63
C ALA A 47 -29.29 31.63 12.48
N GLN A 48 -28.85 31.00 13.58
CA GLN A 48 -28.34 29.62 13.56
C GLN A 48 -29.42 28.62 13.16
N GLN A 49 -30.64 28.75 13.70
CA GLN A 49 -31.75 27.85 13.37
C GLN A 49 -32.15 27.96 11.90
N VAL A 50 -32.32 29.19 11.39
CA VAL A 50 -32.66 29.43 9.97
C VAL A 50 -31.55 28.91 9.05
N LEU A 51 -30.29 29.27 9.29
CA LEU A 51 -29.17 28.90 8.41
C LEU A 51 -28.80 27.41 8.47
N LEU A 52 -29.20 26.68 9.51
CA LEU A 52 -29.06 25.22 9.55
C LEU A 52 -30.26 24.49 8.92
N ALA A 53 -31.47 25.05 8.97
CA ALA A 53 -32.67 24.45 8.39
C ALA A 53 -32.66 24.39 6.84
N ILE A 54 -31.99 25.35 6.19
CA ILE A 54 -31.92 25.42 4.71
C ILE A 54 -31.25 24.17 4.13
N ASP A 55 -31.89 23.53 3.16
CA ASP A 55 -31.31 22.43 2.40
C ASP A 55 -30.16 22.94 1.49
N ARG A 56 -29.02 22.25 1.50
CA ARG A 56 -27.81 22.71 0.81
C ARG A 56 -27.90 22.53 -0.71
N ASP A 57 -28.67 21.56 -1.19
CA ASP A 57 -28.77 21.25 -2.62
C ASP A 57 -29.75 22.15 -3.38
N GLN A 58 -30.58 22.94 -2.66
CA GLN A 58 -31.49 23.93 -3.24
C GLN A 58 -30.84 25.32 -3.45
N LEU A 59 -29.55 25.46 -3.17
CA LEU A 59 -28.77 26.70 -3.31
C LEU A 59 -27.80 26.64 -4.50
N THR A 60 -27.50 27.78 -5.12
CA THR A 60 -26.37 27.88 -6.07
C THR A 60 -25.03 27.76 -5.34
N ASP A 61 -23.94 27.43 -6.03
CA ASP A 61 -22.65 27.19 -5.35
C ASP A 61 -22.04 28.44 -4.68
N GLU A 62 -22.41 29.64 -5.15
CA GLU A 62 -22.09 30.91 -4.48
C GLU A 62 -22.95 31.12 -3.22
N GLN A 63 -24.25 30.79 -3.28
CA GLN A 63 -25.12 30.77 -2.10
C GLN A 63 -24.71 29.70 -1.08
N LYS A 64 -24.26 28.51 -1.50
CA LYS A 64 -23.70 27.47 -0.61
C LYS A 64 -22.49 28.00 0.15
N ARG A 65 -21.50 28.57 -0.56
CA ARG A 65 -20.32 29.20 0.07
C ARG A 65 -20.70 30.31 1.06
N THR A 66 -21.71 31.10 0.72
CA THR A 66 -22.23 32.18 1.58
C THR A 66 -22.89 31.61 2.83
N ARG A 67 -23.79 30.62 2.67
CA ARG A 67 -24.45 29.89 3.75
C ARG A 67 -23.46 29.22 4.69
N ASP A 68 -22.49 28.48 4.15
CA ASP A 68 -21.47 27.78 4.93
C ASP A 68 -20.62 28.79 5.75
N LYS A 69 -20.18 29.89 5.14
CA LYS A 69 -19.46 30.99 5.83
C LYS A 69 -20.26 31.56 7.00
N TYR A 70 -21.54 31.90 6.78
CA TYR A 70 -22.37 32.47 7.84
C TYR A 70 -22.74 31.43 8.91
N VAL A 71 -22.91 30.14 8.58
CA VAL A 71 -23.12 29.07 9.58
C VAL A 71 -21.94 29.00 10.57
N ASP A 72 -20.70 29.09 10.10
CA ASP A 72 -19.52 29.04 10.98
C ASP A 72 -19.29 30.36 11.75
N GLU A 73 -19.52 31.52 11.12
CA GLU A 73 -19.51 32.81 11.84
C GLU A 73 -20.59 32.89 12.92
N VAL A 74 -21.79 32.36 12.66
CA VAL A 74 -22.89 32.26 13.64
C VAL A 74 -22.53 31.33 14.79
N ARG A 75 -21.96 30.15 14.52
CA ARG A 75 -21.48 29.21 15.56
C ARG A 75 -20.46 29.88 16.50
N LEU A 76 -19.54 30.66 15.93
CA LEU A 76 -18.58 31.44 16.72
C LEU A 76 -19.27 32.55 17.53
N ALA A 77 -20.20 33.28 16.90
CA ALA A 77 -20.93 34.37 17.54
C ALA A 77 -21.82 33.89 18.70
N VAL A 78 -22.55 32.79 18.56
CA VAL A 78 -23.38 32.19 19.63
C VAL A 78 -22.51 31.78 20.82
N ASN A 79 -21.38 31.12 20.59
CA ASN A 79 -20.46 30.73 21.67
C ASN A 79 -19.88 31.97 22.40
N LEU A 80 -19.47 33.00 21.67
CA LEU A 80 -18.94 34.23 22.26
C LEU A 80 -20.03 35.07 22.96
N ALA A 81 -21.25 35.11 22.45
CA ALA A 81 -22.38 35.80 23.08
C ALA A 81 -22.79 35.10 24.39
N ASN A 82 -22.86 33.76 24.39
CA ASN A 82 -23.10 32.97 25.61
C ASN A 82 -21.99 33.17 26.64
N ARG A 83 -20.72 33.19 26.21
CA ARG A 83 -19.60 33.47 27.12
C ARG A 83 -19.70 34.87 27.74
N ALA A 84 -20.07 35.89 26.96
CA ALA A 84 -20.28 37.24 27.51
C ALA A 84 -21.45 37.32 28.50
N ARG A 85 -22.52 36.54 28.30
CA ARG A 85 -23.61 36.43 29.29
C ARG A 85 -23.11 35.81 30.60
N GLN A 86 -22.32 34.73 30.52
CA GLN A 86 -21.68 34.13 31.69
C GLN A 86 -20.70 35.10 32.38
N ASP A 87 -19.82 35.76 31.63
CA ASP A 87 -18.87 36.74 32.17
C ASP A 87 -19.60 37.91 32.87
N HIS A 88 -20.75 38.34 32.35
CA HIS A 88 -21.59 39.37 32.98
C HIS A 88 -22.23 38.87 34.29
N GLU A 89 -22.78 37.65 34.30
CA GLU A 89 -23.34 37.07 35.53
C GLU A 89 -22.25 36.87 36.60
N GLU A 90 -21.05 36.42 36.22
CA GLU A 90 -19.92 36.30 37.13
C GLU A 90 -19.42 37.68 37.61
N ALA A 91 -19.47 38.72 36.76
CA ALA A 91 -19.16 40.11 37.15
C ALA A 91 -20.16 40.66 38.19
N GLN A 92 -21.45 40.40 38.01
CA GLN A 92 -22.49 40.77 38.99
C GLN A 92 -22.26 40.05 40.33
N ARG A 93 -22.07 38.72 40.31
CA ARG A 93 -21.78 37.95 41.53
C ARG A 93 -20.50 38.41 42.24
N ALA A 94 -19.46 38.81 41.49
CA ALA A 94 -18.23 39.37 42.06
C ALA A 94 -18.47 40.77 42.68
N PHE A 95 -19.25 41.62 42.02
CA PHE A 95 -19.61 42.95 42.53
C PHE A 95 -20.45 42.86 43.82
N ASP A 96 -21.42 41.96 43.86
CA ASP A 96 -22.27 41.70 45.04
C ASP A 96 -21.47 41.08 46.20
N ALA A 97 -20.41 40.32 45.89
CA ALA A 97 -19.46 39.77 46.86
C ALA A 97 -18.37 40.76 47.31
N GLY A 98 -18.30 41.97 46.74
CA GLY A 98 -17.30 43.00 47.06
C GLY A 98 -15.93 42.82 46.38
N ASP A 99 -15.76 41.85 45.48
CA ASP A 99 -14.54 41.68 44.68
C ASP A 99 -14.58 42.62 43.46
N PHE A 100 -14.40 43.91 43.73
CA PHE A 100 -14.50 44.96 42.71
C PHE A 100 -13.43 44.84 41.61
N HIS A 101 -12.24 44.30 41.91
CA HIS A 101 -11.21 44.08 40.91
C HIS A 101 -11.60 42.96 39.93
N ARG A 102 -12.14 41.84 40.42
CA ARG A 102 -12.62 40.77 39.54
C ARG A 102 -13.86 41.18 38.75
N ALA A 103 -14.78 41.91 39.38
CA ALA A 103 -15.97 42.46 38.73
C ALA A 103 -15.58 43.38 37.55
N ASP A 104 -14.65 44.31 37.76
CA ASP A 104 -14.17 45.23 36.72
C ASP A 104 -13.54 44.48 35.53
N MET A 105 -12.65 43.52 35.80
CA MET A 105 -12.02 42.72 34.73
C MET A 105 -13.05 41.93 33.90
N LEU A 106 -14.10 41.39 34.53
CA LEU A 106 -15.16 40.66 33.86
C LEU A 106 -16.10 41.58 33.08
N TYR A 107 -16.53 42.71 33.63
CA TYR A 107 -17.28 43.72 32.86
C TYR A 107 -16.45 44.24 31.66
N ALA A 108 -15.14 44.47 31.84
CA ALA A 108 -14.23 44.81 30.74
C ALA A 108 -14.07 43.68 29.71
N ALA A 109 -14.27 42.41 30.06
CA ALA A 109 -14.32 41.30 29.10
C ALA A 109 -15.61 41.33 28.27
N VAL A 110 -16.77 41.54 28.91
CA VAL A 110 -18.08 41.71 28.24
C VAL A 110 -18.04 42.86 27.23
N LEU A 111 -17.43 43.99 27.59
CA LEU A 111 -17.30 45.16 26.71
C LEU A 111 -16.37 44.93 25.51
N ARG A 112 -15.28 44.18 25.70
CA ARG A 112 -14.34 43.82 24.61
C ARG A 112 -14.90 42.76 23.65
N ASN A 113 -15.89 41.98 24.07
CA ASN A 113 -16.45 40.92 23.24
C ASN A 113 -17.31 41.50 22.10
N LYS A 114 -16.87 41.30 20.85
CA LYS A 114 -17.56 41.79 19.64
C LYS A 114 -19.03 41.36 19.60
N TYR A 115 -19.33 40.12 19.95
CA TYR A 115 -20.66 39.49 19.82
C TYR A 115 -21.50 39.54 21.10
N ALA A 116 -21.05 40.25 22.15
CA ALA A 116 -21.90 40.51 23.31
C ALA A 116 -23.03 41.50 22.97
N ASP A 117 -24.23 41.21 23.48
CA ASP A 117 -25.46 41.99 23.34
C ASP A 117 -25.27 43.46 23.72
N ALA A 118 -25.95 44.38 23.03
CA ALA A 118 -25.92 45.81 23.34
C ALA A 118 -26.42 46.10 24.76
N SER A 119 -27.43 45.36 25.22
CA SER A 119 -27.96 45.47 26.59
C SER A 119 -26.94 45.05 27.64
N LEU A 120 -26.25 43.90 27.43
CA LEU A 120 -25.17 43.42 28.31
C LEU A 120 -23.97 44.37 28.34
N LYS A 121 -23.69 45.07 27.23
CA LYS A 121 -22.66 46.12 27.18
C LYS A 121 -23.09 47.40 27.92
N GLU A 122 -24.36 47.76 27.90
CA GLU A 122 -24.84 48.91 28.66
C GLU A 122 -24.85 48.63 30.17
N SER A 123 -25.29 47.45 30.60
CA SER A 123 -25.23 47.03 32.00
C SER A 123 -23.78 46.87 32.50
N ALA A 124 -22.87 46.34 31.69
CA ALA A 124 -21.45 46.28 32.03
C ALA A 124 -20.81 47.67 32.23
N ARG A 125 -21.16 48.67 31.41
CA ARG A 125 -20.71 50.07 31.62
C ARG A 125 -21.23 50.64 32.94
N LYS A 126 -22.50 50.37 33.28
CA LYS A 126 -23.09 50.78 34.56
C LYS A 126 -22.40 50.09 35.75
N GLY A 127 -22.05 48.82 35.61
CA GLY A 127 -21.24 48.08 36.58
C GLY A 127 -19.88 48.72 36.84
N GLN A 128 -19.11 49.03 35.78
CA GLN A 128 -17.81 49.72 35.94
C GLN A 128 -17.95 51.12 36.55
N ALA A 129 -18.99 51.89 36.21
CA ALA A 129 -19.22 53.20 36.80
C ALA A 129 -19.45 53.13 38.33
N LEU A 130 -20.26 52.17 38.78
CA LEU A 130 -20.50 51.92 40.21
C LEU A 130 -19.25 51.41 40.95
N ILE A 131 -18.35 50.69 40.27
CA ILE A 131 -17.05 50.30 40.82
C ILE A 131 -16.14 51.52 41.01
N ALA A 132 -16.09 52.43 40.03
CA ALA A 132 -15.31 53.66 40.12
C ALA A 132 -15.79 54.55 41.29
N GLU A 133 -17.11 54.78 41.38
CA GLU A 133 -17.74 55.54 42.46
C GLU A 133 -17.43 54.95 43.85
N LYS A 134 -17.53 53.62 44.02
CA LYS A 134 -17.13 52.96 45.28
C LYS A 134 -15.65 53.10 45.59
N LYS A 135 -14.77 53.03 44.59
CA LYS A 135 -13.33 53.13 44.79
C LYS A 135 -12.90 54.51 45.30
N GLU A 136 -13.50 55.58 44.75
CA GLU A 136 -13.30 56.95 45.25
C GLU A 136 -13.80 57.12 46.70
N LEU A 137 -14.85 56.40 47.09
CA LEU A 137 -15.37 56.38 48.47
C LEU A 137 -14.49 55.58 49.45
N GLU A 138 -13.87 54.48 49.04
CA GLU A 138 -12.96 53.70 49.88
C GLU A 138 -11.61 54.41 50.12
N GLU A 139 -11.09 55.11 49.11
CA GLU A 139 -9.85 55.88 49.19
C GLU A 139 -9.94 57.07 50.17
N ALA A 140 -11.16 57.53 50.46
CA ALA A 140 -11.45 58.61 51.43
C ALA A 140 -11.46 58.17 52.92
N VAL A 141 -11.39 56.86 53.22
CA VAL A 141 -11.65 56.34 54.59
C VAL A 141 -10.38 56.02 55.40
N GLN A 142 -9.19 55.98 54.80
CA GLN A 142 -7.97 55.48 55.47
C GLN A 142 -7.14 56.53 56.27
N VAL A 143 -7.73 57.66 56.71
CA VAL A 143 -6.96 58.75 57.39
C VAL A 143 -7.60 59.24 58.70
N ALA A 144 -7.44 58.49 59.81
CA ALA A 144 -7.57 59.01 61.20
C ALA A 144 -7.07 58.02 62.29
N PRO A 145 -6.02 58.35 63.09
CA PRO A 145 -5.56 57.54 64.23
C PRO A 145 -5.55 58.24 65.62
N PRO A 146 -5.72 57.49 66.73
CA PRO A 146 -5.20 57.84 68.05
C PRO A 146 -4.36 56.71 68.70
N ALA A 147 -3.25 56.83 69.47
CA ALA A 147 -2.58 57.85 70.31
C ALA A 147 -2.46 57.34 71.81
N PRO A 148 -1.66 57.94 72.73
CA PRO A 148 -0.31 57.39 73.05
C PRO A 148 0.07 57.35 74.56
N PRO A 149 1.28 56.85 74.90
CA PRO A 149 2.20 57.63 75.76
C PRO A 149 3.64 57.68 75.20
N ARG A 150 4.42 58.79 75.16
CA ARG A 150 4.77 59.88 76.11
C ARG A 150 5.97 59.58 77.02
N LEU A 151 7.16 60.16 76.73
CA LEU A 151 7.75 61.29 77.48
C LEU A 151 9.16 61.72 76.98
N ALA A 152 9.49 63.00 77.22
CA ALA A 152 10.82 63.67 77.12
C ALA A 152 11.50 63.75 75.73
N SER A 153 12.16 64.86 75.35
CA SER A 153 12.15 66.24 75.89
C SER A 153 12.79 67.21 74.88
N ASP A 154 12.42 68.49 74.91
CA ASP A 154 12.97 69.53 74.03
C ASP A 154 14.49 69.75 74.15
N THR A 155 15.14 69.99 73.02
CA THR A 155 16.17 71.04 72.74
C THR A 155 16.91 70.71 71.42
N PRO A 156 17.38 71.70 70.64
CA PRO A 156 18.14 71.43 69.42
C PRO A 156 19.50 70.82 69.79
N LYS A 157 19.77 69.58 69.33
CA LYS A 157 21.04 68.92 69.63
C LYS A 157 22.19 69.51 68.82
N GLU A 158 23.20 69.97 69.56
CA GLU A 158 24.51 70.42 69.11
C GLU A 158 25.13 69.41 68.12
N THR A 159 25.61 69.88 66.97
CA THR A 159 26.49 69.10 66.09
C THR A 159 27.94 69.21 66.57
N ALA A 160 28.77 68.20 66.30
CA ALA A 160 30.16 68.18 66.74
C ALA A 160 30.94 69.42 66.24
N ASP A 161 30.73 69.82 64.98
CA ASP A 161 31.36 71.01 64.39
C ASP A 161 30.98 72.32 65.12
N GLY A 162 29.75 72.42 65.63
CA GLY A 162 29.29 73.58 66.41
C GLY A 162 30.00 73.70 67.75
N LEU A 163 30.20 72.57 68.45
CA LEU A 163 30.93 72.51 69.71
C LEU A 163 32.44 72.79 69.53
N VAL A 164 33.02 72.39 68.40
CA VAL A 164 34.41 72.74 68.06
C VAL A 164 34.56 74.24 67.82
N ALA A 165 33.61 74.88 67.13
CA ALA A 165 33.61 76.33 66.95
C ALA A 165 33.52 77.09 68.29
N GLU A 166 32.65 76.66 69.21
CA GLU A 166 32.51 77.26 70.54
C GLU A 166 33.74 77.01 71.44
N ALA A 167 34.32 75.80 71.41
CA ALA A 167 35.58 75.49 72.09
C ALA A 167 36.75 76.37 71.57
N GLY A 168 36.77 76.62 70.26
CA GLY A 168 37.68 77.56 69.61
C GLY A 168 37.47 79.02 70.03
N GLU A 169 36.31 79.40 70.57
CA GLU A 169 36.08 80.69 71.23
C GLU A 169 36.46 80.68 72.71
N ALA A 170 36.22 79.58 73.44
CA ALA A 170 36.67 79.41 74.81
C ALA A 170 38.21 79.51 74.93
N MET A 171 38.96 78.90 74.00
CA MET A 171 40.41 79.07 73.87
C MET A 171 40.81 80.53 73.61
N ARG A 172 40.15 81.21 72.66
CA ARG A 172 40.38 82.64 72.36
C ARG A 172 40.04 83.57 73.54
N GLN A 173 39.23 83.12 74.49
CA GLN A 173 38.90 83.83 75.73
C GLN A 173 39.74 83.39 76.95
N GLY A 174 40.71 82.48 76.77
CA GLY A 174 41.59 82.00 77.85
C GLY A 174 40.94 81.05 78.86
N ARG A 175 39.72 80.54 78.60
CA ARG A 175 38.97 79.67 79.52
C ARG A 175 39.38 78.20 79.33
N GLN A 176 40.59 77.85 79.77
CA GLN A 176 41.20 76.53 79.52
C GLN A 176 40.36 75.33 80.03
N GLU A 177 39.77 75.39 81.23
CA GLU A 177 38.92 74.29 81.74
C GLU A 177 37.61 74.13 80.94
N ASP A 178 37.04 75.23 80.44
CA ASP A 178 35.88 75.19 79.54
C ASP A 178 36.26 74.60 78.18
N ALA A 179 37.40 75.00 77.63
CA ALA A 179 37.90 74.49 76.35
C ALA A 179 38.15 72.97 76.39
N ILE A 180 38.85 72.46 77.42
CA ILE A 180 39.07 71.01 77.63
C ILE A 180 37.71 70.28 77.61
N ARG A 181 36.75 70.79 78.37
CA ARG A 181 35.42 70.19 78.53
C ARG A 181 34.58 70.21 77.24
N LEU A 182 34.65 71.28 76.44
CA LEU A 182 33.96 71.37 75.16
C LEU A 182 34.61 70.48 74.08
N PHE A 183 35.96 70.43 74.02
CA PHE A 183 36.66 69.52 73.11
C PHE A 183 36.43 68.04 73.44
N GLN A 184 36.33 67.67 74.74
CA GLN A 184 35.89 66.32 75.12
C GLN A 184 34.45 66.03 74.65
N LYS A 185 33.52 66.96 74.88
CA LYS A 185 32.11 66.86 74.40
C LYS A 185 32.03 66.61 72.88
N ALA A 186 32.84 67.30 72.09
CA ALA A 186 32.90 67.12 70.63
C ALA A 186 33.44 65.73 70.23
N LEU A 187 34.44 65.22 70.94
CA LEU A 187 35.00 63.87 70.72
C LEU A 187 34.07 62.74 71.16
N ASP A 188 33.27 62.94 72.20
CA ASP A 188 32.25 61.98 72.62
C ASP A 188 31.11 61.85 71.59
N LEU A 189 30.82 62.92 70.84
CA LEU A 189 29.83 62.92 69.74
C LEU A 189 30.41 62.37 68.43
N GLN A 190 31.67 62.69 68.10
CA GLN A 190 32.36 62.16 66.92
C GLN A 190 33.80 61.76 67.26
N PRO A 191 34.02 60.50 67.66
CA PRO A 191 35.35 59.99 67.98
C PRO A 191 36.32 60.15 66.80
N GLY A 192 37.42 60.88 67.04
CA GLY A 192 38.43 61.17 66.03
C GLY A 192 38.23 62.48 65.24
N HIS A 193 37.32 63.37 65.65
CA HIS A 193 37.21 64.71 65.04
C HIS A 193 38.56 65.46 65.11
N PRO A 194 39.16 65.84 63.95
CA PRO A 194 40.59 66.19 63.87
C PRO A 194 40.95 67.56 64.45
N GLU A 195 39.97 68.44 64.63
CA GLU A 195 40.17 69.75 65.26
C GLU A 195 40.02 69.67 66.79
N ALA A 196 39.13 68.80 67.27
CA ALA A 196 38.88 68.63 68.71
C ALA A 196 40.04 67.95 69.45
N THR A 197 40.76 67.02 68.82
CA THR A 197 41.93 66.36 69.43
C THR A 197 43.06 67.35 69.72
N LYS A 198 43.38 68.23 68.76
CA LYS A 198 44.44 69.24 68.90
C LYS A 198 44.17 70.21 70.06
N GLY A 199 42.95 70.74 70.13
CA GLY A 199 42.57 71.70 71.18
C GLY A 199 42.60 71.11 72.60
N LEU A 200 42.48 69.79 72.75
CA LEU A 200 42.57 69.12 74.04
C LEU A 200 44.01 69.02 74.58
N GLU A 201 44.98 68.72 73.70
CA GLU A 201 46.38 68.50 74.11
C GLU A 201 47.08 69.79 74.54
N GLU A 202 46.81 70.90 73.85
CA GLU A 202 47.35 72.23 74.18
C GLU A 202 46.98 72.68 75.60
N ALA A 203 45.79 72.31 76.09
CA ALA A 203 45.28 72.79 77.37
C ALA A 203 45.73 71.97 78.60
N ARG A 204 46.29 70.77 78.44
CA ARG A 204 46.59 69.85 79.56
C ARG A 204 47.96 70.05 80.26
N GLN A 205 48.90 70.82 79.71
CA GLN A 205 50.32 70.76 80.12
C GLN A 205 50.71 71.60 81.37
N HIS A 206 49.78 71.98 82.25
CA HIS A 206 49.96 73.08 83.22
C HIS A 206 49.75 72.76 84.75
N GLN A 207 50.07 71.56 85.31
CA GLN A 207 49.42 71.06 86.58
C GLN A 207 50.19 70.52 87.84
N VAL A 208 51.49 70.79 88.08
CA VAL A 208 52.19 70.74 89.42
C VAL A 208 52.42 69.36 90.15
N VAL A 209 52.80 69.36 91.47
CA VAL A 209 53.69 68.38 92.20
C VAL A 209 53.58 68.49 93.76
N ALA A 210 53.79 67.43 94.60
CA ALA A 210 54.39 67.47 96.00
C ALA A 210 54.43 66.16 96.89
N GLU A 211 55.47 66.06 97.77
CA GLU A 211 55.65 65.38 99.11
C GLU A 211 55.48 63.85 99.44
N GLN A 212 56.26 63.36 100.45
CA GLN A 212 56.16 62.04 101.17
C GLN A 212 57.17 61.90 102.37
N SER A 213 56.85 61.20 103.50
CA SER A 213 57.85 60.58 104.44
C SER A 213 57.29 59.60 105.53
N GLY A 214 58.16 58.85 106.26
CA GLY A 214 57.87 58.03 107.48
C GLY A 214 58.23 56.52 107.36
N SER A 215 58.33 55.66 108.40
CA SER A 215 58.45 55.79 109.89
C SER A 215 59.04 54.47 110.50
N MET A 216 59.02 54.23 111.83
CA MET A 216 59.92 53.25 112.52
C MET A 216 59.36 51.92 113.13
N ILE A 217 58.80 51.90 114.36
CA ILE A 217 59.27 50.97 115.43
C ILE A 217 58.54 49.63 115.71
N ASP A 218 57.20 49.54 115.64
CA ASP A 218 56.29 48.50 116.21
C ASP A 218 56.39 47.04 115.68
N ARG A 219 57.56 46.66 115.18
CA ARG A 219 57.79 45.59 114.21
C ARG A 219 57.48 44.17 114.70
N THR A 220 57.58 43.88 116.01
CA THR A 220 57.44 42.50 116.54
C THR A 220 55.99 42.09 116.76
N LEU A 221 55.15 42.96 117.32
CA LEU A 221 53.69 42.72 117.40
C LEU A 221 53.07 42.79 116.00
N ALA A 222 53.50 43.74 115.17
CA ALA A 222 53.14 43.79 113.76
C ALA A 222 53.46 42.47 113.05
N ALA A 223 54.63 41.84 113.29
CA ALA A 223 55.00 40.59 112.64
C ALA A 223 54.02 39.42 112.88
N ARG A 224 53.44 39.28 114.08
CA ARG A 224 52.37 38.28 114.32
C ARG A 224 51.04 38.69 113.68
N GLN A 225 50.63 39.95 113.86
CA GLN A 225 49.40 40.51 113.30
C GLN A 225 49.35 40.32 111.77
N ILE A 226 50.49 40.55 111.09
CA ILE A 226 50.67 40.39 109.64
C ILE A 226 50.48 38.94 109.19
N GLN A 227 50.91 37.93 109.96
CA GLN A 227 50.68 36.52 109.57
C GLN A 227 49.19 36.15 109.67
N TRP A 228 48.47 36.59 110.71
CA TRP A 228 47.03 36.35 110.78
C TRP A 228 46.27 37.11 109.68
N GLN A 229 46.60 38.39 109.46
CA GLN A 229 46.04 39.17 108.35
C GLN A 229 46.33 38.51 107.00
N ARG A 230 47.47 37.83 106.84
CA ARG A 230 47.79 37.05 105.63
C ARG A 230 46.90 35.81 105.48
N THR A 231 46.62 35.07 106.56
CA THR A 231 45.65 33.94 106.55
C THR A 231 44.25 34.42 106.18
N GLU A 232 43.78 35.52 106.79
CA GLU A 232 42.46 36.08 106.52
C GLU A 232 42.37 36.61 105.08
N ALA A 233 43.39 37.32 104.59
CA ALA A 233 43.44 37.82 103.21
C ALA A 233 43.48 36.68 102.17
N THR A 234 44.21 35.58 102.43
CA THR A 234 44.25 34.43 101.51
C THR A 234 42.98 33.60 101.56
N TYR A 235 42.31 33.48 102.72
CA TYR A 235 40.94 32.94 102.78
C TYR A 235 39.98 33.81 101.95
N ARG A 236 39.95 35.14 102.19
CA ARG A 236 39.08 36.08 101.45
C ARG A 236 39.39 36.14 99.95
N GLN A 237 40.61 35.81 99.54
CA GLN A 237 40.93 35.61 98.13
C GLN A 237 40.30 34.31 97.61
N LEU A 238 40.59 33.16 98.25
CA LEU A 238 40.04 31.87 97.83
C LEU A 238 38.50 31.86 97.85
N GLU A 239 37.86 32.53 98.79
CA GLU A 239 36.40 32.72 98.84
C GLU A 239 35.86 33.46 97.61
N ARG A 240 36.57 34.49 97.11
CA ARG A 240 36.22 35.14 95.84
C ARG A 240 36.52 34.25 94.63
N ASP A 241 37.63 33.53 94.66
CA ASP A 241 38.03 32.62 93.57
C ASP A 241 37.02 31.45 93.43
N VAL A 242 36.46 30.95 94.54
CA VAL A 242 35.36 29.97 94.55
C VAL A 242 34.09 30.55 93.91
N HIS A 243 33.66 31.75 94.32
CA HIS A 243 32.48 32.39 93.70
C HIS A 243 32.71 32.71 92.22
N ALA A 244 33.93 33.08 91.82
CA ALA A 244 34.30 33.26 90.43
C ALA A 244 34.24 31.94 89.63
N ALA A 245 34.70 30.83 90.20
CA ALA A 245 34.61 29.50 89.59
C ALA A 245 33.15 29.02 89.47
N ILE A 246 32.30 29.22 90.49
CA ILE A 246 30.85 28.98 90.42
C ILE A 246 30.22 29.81 89.28
N ASN A 247 30.53 31.10 89.19
CA ASN A 247 30.00 31.98 88.14
C ASN A 247 30.52 31.58 86.74
N ALA A 248 31.71 30.99 86.65
CA ALA A 248 32.27 30.38 85.44
C ALA A 248 31.72 28.96 85.15
N SER A 249 30.84 28.43 86.01
CA SER A 249 30.32 27.04 85.99
C SER A 249 31.37 25.94 86.14
N ASP A 250 32.57 26.25 86.65
CA ASP A 250 33.60 25.27 86.99
C ASP A 250 33.46 24.84 88.46
N PHE A 251 32.49 23.96 88.69
CA PHE A 251 32.17 23.44 90.03
C PHE A 251 33.27 22.55 90.62
N ASP A 252 34.08 21.90 89.78
CA ASP A 252 35.22 21.09 90.23
C ASP A 252 36.34 21.96 90.79
N LEU A 253 36.72 23.03 90.07
CA LEU A 253 37.68 24.01 90.56
C LEU A 253 37.15 24.75 91.79
N ALA A 254 35.87 25.14 91.79
CA ALA A 254 35.23 25.77 92.95
C ALA A 254 35.30 24.88 94.20
N ARG A 255 35.01 23.58 94.05
CA ARG A 255 35.08 22.59 95.14
C ARG A 255 36.51 22.42 95.67
N GLN A 256 37.51 22.35 94.79
CA GLN A 256 38.92 22.28 95.18
C GLN A 256 39.40 23.54 95.90
N LEU A 257 39.02 24.73 95.41
CA LEU A 257 39.38 26.01 96.01
C LEU A 257 38.72 26.21 97.39
N ALA A 258 37.47 25.77 97.56
CA ALA A 258 36.77 25.84 98.85
C ALA A 258 37.40 24.90 99.91
N LEU A 259 37.80 23.68 99.51
CA LEU A 259 38.57 22.77 100.39
C LEU A 259 39.91 23.41 100.80
N ARG A 260 40.61 24.05 99.87
CA ARG A 260 41.86 24.77 100.12
C ARG A 260 41.65 25.98 101.04
N ALA A 261 40.55 26.72 100.90
CA ALA A 261 40.22 27.86 101.75
C ALA A 261 40.09 27.42 103.22
N ARG A 262 39.37 26.31 103.47
CA ARG A 262 39.28 25.70 104.80
C ARG A 262 40.64 25.25 105.34
N GLN A 263 41.47 24.61 104.52
CA GLN A 263 42.82 24.18 104.93
C GLN A 263 43.71 25.37 105.33
N VAL A 264 43.63 26.50 104.60
CA VAL A 264 44.37 27.73 104.94
C VAL A 264 43.98 28.24 106.33
N VAL A 265 42.69 28.31 106.65
CA VAL A 265 42.20 28.74 107.97
C VAL A 265 42.72 27.83 109.09
N GLU A 266 42.64 26.52 108.92
CA GLU A 266 43.15 25.54 109.90
C GLU A 266 44.65 25.73 110.17
N THR A 267 45.47 25.96 109.13
CA THR A 267 46.92 26.18 109.30
C THR A 267 47.28 27.50 109.99
N GLY A 268 46.43 28.53 109.89
CA GLY A 268 46.70 29.84 110.51
C GLY A 268 46.45 29.90 112.02
N ARG A 269 45.80 28.89 112.60
CA ARG A 269 45.29 28.89 113.99
C ARG A 269 46.31 29.32 115.06
N ALA A 270 47.59 29.01 114.89
CA ALA A 270 48.65 29.36 115.84
C ALA A 270 49.01 30.87 115.89
N PHE A 271 48.50 31.68 114.94
CA PHE A 271 48.73 33.12 114.85
C PHE A 271 47.50 33.95 115.24
N ALA A 272 46.36 33.31 115.52
CA ALA A 272 45.11 33.96 115.91
C ALA A 272 45.14 34.41 117.38
N ASP A 273 45.26 35.71 117.62
CA ASP A 273 45.14 36.31 118.96
C ASP A 273 44.20 37.54 118.92
N PRO A 274 43.09 37.57 119.69
CA PRO A 274 42.49 36.46 120.44
C PRO A 274 41.98 35.33 119.52
N LEU A 275 41.90 34.11 120.08
CA LEU A 275 41.61 32.86 119.36
C LEU A 275 40.27 32.87 118.59
N LEU A 276 39.27 33.62 119.07
CA LEU A 276 37.91 33.68 118.51
C LEU A 276 37.88 34.01 117.00
N LYS A 277 38.88 34.75 116.50
CA LYS A 277 39.02 35.09 115.06
C LYS A 277 39.09 33.86 114.15
N TYR A 278 39.67 32.76 114.63
CA TYR A 278 39.82 31.53 113.86
C TYR A 278 38.50 30.76 113.72
N GLU A 279 37.66 30.73 114.75
CA GLU A 279 36.42 29.93 114.75
C GLU A 279 35.41 30.46 113.72
N VAL A 280 35.24 31.79 113.66
CA VAL A 280 34.37 32.47 112.67
C VAL A 280 34.81 32.17 111.23
N LEU A 281 36.11 32.16 110.97
CA LEU A 281 36.68 31.87 109.64
C LEU A 281 36.53 30.40 109.24
N ARG A 282 36.63 29.46 110.19
CA ARG A 282 36.47 28.02 109.94
C ARG A 282 35.04 27.67 109.53
N ASP A 283 34.07 28.31 110.17
CA ASP A 283 32.65 28.02 109.94
C ASP A 283 32.18 28.66 108.62
N GLN A 284 32.68 29.86 108.28
CA GLN A 284 32.53 30.45 106.93
C GLN A 284 33.12 29.54 105.85
N ALA A 285 34.33 29.00 106.05
CA ALA A 285 34.97 28.07 105.12
C ALA A 285 34.24 26.73 104.96
N THR A 286 33.38 26.37 105.92
CA THR A 286 32.57 25.15 105.88
C THR A 286 31.26 25.39 105.13
N ALA A 287 30.56 26.51 105.38
CA ALA A 287 29.37 26.91 104.63
C ALA A 287 29.66 27.13 103.13
N LEU A 288 30.84 27.64 102.79
CA LEU A 288 31.28 27.84 101.41
C LEU A 288 31.32 26.53 100.59
N LEU A 289 31.65 25.40 101.22
CA LEU A 289 31.69 24.09 100.55
C LEU A 289 30.29 23.55 100.23
N GLU A 290 29.35 23.74 101.14
CA GLU A 290 27.95 23.31 100.96
C GLU A 290 27.27 24.11 99.85
N PHE A 291 27.55 25.43 99.78
CA PHE A 291 27.07 26.31 98.70
C PHE A 291 27.50 25.85 97.31
N VAL A 292 28.78 25.47 97.11
CA VAL A 292 29.27 24.93 95.82
C VAL A 292 28.43 23.72 95.39
N ALA A 293 28.21 22.78 96.32
CA ALA A 293 27.60 21.49 96.03
C ALA A 293 26.09 21.56 95.71
N ASP A 294 25.39 22.61 96.12
CA ASP A 294 24.00 22.88 95.72
C ASP A 294 23.92 23.50 94.31
N GLN A 295 24.80 24.45 93.97
CA GLN A 295 24.80 25.08 92.65
C GLN A 295 25.12 24.08 91.51
N GLU A 296 26.08 23.18 91.74
CA GLU A 296 26.45 22.08 90.82
C GLU A 296 25.23 21.23 90.41
N ARG A 297 24.37 20.89 91.38
CA ARG A 297 23.15 20.08 91.15
C ARG A 297 22.09 20.83 90.35
N VAL A 298 21.90 22.13 90.61
CA VAL A 298 20.91 22.95 89.87
C VAL A 298 21.32 23.09 88.40
N TYR A 299 22.60 23.33 88.12
CA TYR A 299 23.12 23.48 86.77
C TYR A 299 22.89 22.23 85.90
N HIS A 300 23.32 21.06 86.39
CA HIS A 300 23.18 19.81 85.63
C HIS A 300 21.72 19.40 85.37
N GLY A 301 20.79 19.72 86.28
CA GLY A 301 19.36 19.49 86.07
C GLY A 301 18.78 20.27 84.87
N GLN A 302 19.17 21.54 84.72
CA GLN A 302 18.71 22.40 83.63
C GLN A 302 19.32 21.98 82.27
N GLU A 303 20.62 21.66 82.27
CA GLU A 303 21.35 21.11 81.11
C GLU A 303 20.68 19.87 80.51
N ALA A 304 20.29 18.91 81.36
CA ALA A 304 19.66 17.67 80.93
C ALA A 304 18.26 17.88 80.31
N GLY A 305 17.47 18.82 80.85
CA GLY A 305 16.17 19.20 80.29
C GLY A 305 16.30 19.82 78.89
N ARG A 306 17.21 20.79 78.74
CA ARG A 306 17.46 21.48 77.45
C ARG A 306 17.88 20.51 76.34
N LYS A 307 18.73 19.52 76.65
CA LYS A 307 19.22 18.52 75.69
C LYS A 307 18.12 17.60 75.14
N ARG A 308 17.06 17.32 75.91
CA ARG A 308 15.92 16.51 75.43
C ARG A 308 15.03 17.26 74.44
N LEU A 309 14.67 18.49 74.76
CA LEU A 309 13.80 19.32 73.90
C LEU A 309 14.41 19.57 72.51
N LEU A 310 15.73 19.79 72.44
CA LEU A 310 16.44 19.96 71.17
C LEU A 310 16.39 18.70 70.28
N ALA A 311 16.49 17.51 70.86
CA ALA A 311 16.40 16.25 70.10
C ALA A 311 14.98 15.99 69.57
N GLU A 312 13.95 16.32 70.37
CA GLU A 312 12.55 16.20 69.96
C GLU A 312 12.20 17.18 68.82
N GLN A 313 12.70 18.42 68.88
CA GLN A 313 12.57 19.39 67.79
C GLN A 313 13.23 18.89 66.49
N GLN A 314 14.46 18.36 66.56
CA GLN A 314 15.14 17.80 65.37
C GLN A 314 14.41 16.60 64.77
N GLU A 315 13.75 15.76 65.58
CA GLU A 315 12.90 14.68 65.06
C GLU A 315 11.65 15.22 64.33
N GLN A 316 11.02 16.28 64.85
CA GLN A 316 9.87 16.91 64.21
C GLN A 316 10.26 17.60 62.89
N GLU A 317 11.35 18.38 62.88
CA GLU A 317 11.89 19.02 61.68
C GLU A 317 12.26 18.01 60.59
N ARG A 318 12.89 16.88 60.97
CA ARG A 318 13.20 15.81 60.00
C ARG A 318 11.95 15.18 59.41
N ARG A 319 10.86 15.02 60.19
CA ARG A 319 9.59 14.48 59.71
C ARG A 319 8.87 15.46 58.77
N THR A 320 8.83 16.75 59.09
CA THR A 320 8.22 17.77 58.21
C THR A 320 9.00 17.91 56.91
N GLN A 321 10.34 17.92 56.95
CA GLN A 321 11.18 17.93 55.74
C GLN A 321 10.92 16.72 54.83
N ILE A 322 10.76 15.52 55.40
CA ILE A 322 10.42 14.31 54.62
C ILE A 322 9.05 14.48 53.96
N GLU A 323 8.01 14.87 54.70
CA GLU A 323 6.65 14.99 54.15
C GLU A 323 6.53 16.14 53.13
N GLU A 324 7.22 17.26 53.35
CA GLU A 324 7.35 18.32 52.36
C GLU A 324 8.07 17.84 51.10
N SER A 325 9.17 17.09 51.22
CA SER A 325 9.90 16.55 50.06
C SER A 325 9.04 15.57 49.25
N ARG A 326 8.23 14.75 49.94
CA ARG A 326 7.25 13.84 49.34
C ARG A 326 6.15 14.60 48.61
N ARG A 327 5.54 15.59 49.27
CA ARG A 327 4.50 16.45 48.69
C ARG A 327 5.00 17.21 47.46
N ARG A 328 6.15 17.89 47.54
CA ARG A 328 6.77 18.60 46.40
C ARG A 328 7.08 17.66 45.23
N ARG A 329 7.45 16.40 45.50
CA ARG A 329 7.68 15.40 44.45
C ARG A 329 6.39 14.91 43.79
N VAL A 330 5.31 14.70 44.56
CA VAL A 330 3.99 14.39 44.02
C VAL A 330 3.45 15.54 43.18
N GLU A 331 3.60 16.79 43.65
CA GLU A 331 3.21 18.00 42.93
C GLU A 331 3.96 18.16 41.60
N ALA A 332 5.29 18.00 41.60
CA ALA A 332 6.10 18.04 40.38
C ALA A 332 5.74 16.92 39.37
N LEU A 333 5.40 15.71 39.85
CA LEU A 333 4.92 14.62 38.99
C LEU A 333 3.52 14.91 38.40
N PHE A 334 2.65 15.60 39.14
CA PHE A 334 1.35 16.05 38.62
C PHE A 334 1.53 17.11 37.54
N ASP A 335 2.40 18.10 37.74
CA ASP A 335 2.70 19.12 36.73
C ASP A 335 3.32 18.50 35.47
N GLN A 336 4.22 17.52 35.63
CA GLN A 336 4.78 16.73 34.53
C GLN A 336 3.68 15.96 33.79
N ALA A 337 2.78 15.26 34.48
CA ALA A 337 1.68 14.53 33.86
C ALA A 337 0.71 15.49 33.11
N LEU A 338 0.42 16.67 33.68
CA LEU A 338 -0.40 17.70 33.04
C LEU A 338 0.30 18.40 31.87
N GLN A 339 1.63 18.48 31.87
CA GLN A 339 2.40 18.89 30.68
C GLN A 339 2.34 17.82 29.58
N LEU A 340 2.63 16.56 29.91
CA LEU A 340 2.58 15.44 28.95
C LEU A 340 1.16 15.26 28.37
N ARG A 341 0.09 15.48 29.15
CA ARG A 341 -1.29 15.56 28.66
C ARG A 341 -1.50 16.68 27.64
N ARG A 342 -0.92 17.87 27.85
CA ARG A 342 -0.95 19.00 26.90
C ARG A 342 -0.16 18.70 25.62
N GLU A 343 0.96 17.97 25.75
CA GLU A 343 1.77 17.47 24.63
C GLU A 343 1.14 16.26 23.90
N LYS A 344 0.00 15.73 24.36
CA LYS A 344 -0.67 14.51 23.88
C LYS A 344 0.17 13.23 23.99
N ARG A 345 1.10 13.20 24.95
CA ARG A 345 1.96 12.06 25.29
C ARG A 345 1.35 11.28 26.45
N TYR A 346 0.14 10.76 26.21
CA TYR A 346 -0.73 10.20 27.25
C TYR A 346 -0.12 8.97 27.94
N GLU A 347 0.58 8.10 27.20
CA GLU A 347 1.30 6.94 27.75
C GLU A 347 2.32 7.35 28.82
N GLU A 348 3.12 8.38 28.56
CA GLU A 348 4.13 8.89 29.50
C GLU A 348 3.49 9.61 30.70
N ALA A 349 2.37 10.32 30.48
CA ALA A 349 1.59 10.94 31.54
C ALA A 349 0.99 9.88 32.50
N VAL A 350 0.49 8.76 31.96
CA VAL A 350 0.04 7.59 32.74
C VAL A 350 1.17 7.00 33.58
N GLN A 351 2.40 6.90 33.04
CA GLN A 351 3.56 6.45 33.84
C GLN A 351 3.92 7.43 34.97
N ALA A 352 3.82 8.74 34.74
CA ALA A 352 4.06 9.75 35.79
C ALA A 352 3.00 9.68 36.91
N LEU A 353 1.72 9.47 36.56
CA LEU A 353 0.64 9.26 37.54
C LEU A 353 0.79 7.94 38.29
N ARG A 354 1.21 6.88 37.61
CA ARG A 354 1.51 5.57 38.23
C ARG A 354 2.64 5.67 39.26
N GLN A 355 3.62 6.57 39.07
CA GLN A 355 4.62 6.88 40.10
C GLN A 355 4.02 7.62 41.30
N ILE A 356 3.03 8.50 41.11
CA ILE A 356 2.29 9.12 42.22
C ILE A 356 1.53 8.06 43.01
N THR A 357 0.77 7.18 42.34
CA THR A 357 0.01 6.08 42.99
C THR A 357 0.93 5.11 43.73
N LEU A 358 2.20 4.96 43.31
CA LEU A 358 3.21 4.17 44.03
C LEU A 358 3.76 4.88 45.28
N ILE A 359 3.85 6.22 45.26
CA ILE A 359 4.32 7.06 46.39
C ILE A 359 3.18 7.33 47.40
N GLU A 360 1.94 7.37 46.92
CA GLU A 360 0.73 7.65 47.67
C GLU A 360 -0.46 6.83 47.12
N PRO A 361 -0.64 5.58 47.56
CA PRO A 361 -1.71 4.69 47.08
C PRO A 361 -3.14 5.18 47.35
N THR A 362 -3.30 6.19 48.20
CA THR A 362 -4.59 6.82 48.56
C THR A 362 -4.93 8.05 47.70
N ASN A 363 -4.13 8.38 46.68
CA ASN A 363 -4.35 9.58 45.87
C ASN A 363 -5.42 9.36 44.78
N GLU A 364 -6.69 9.56 45.14
CA GLU A 364 -7.85 9.42 44.25
C GLU A 364 -7.71 10.26 42.95
N ARG A 365 -7.11 11.46 43.04
CA ARG A 365 -6.89 12.35 41.90
C ARG A 365 -5.90 11.78 40.89
N ALA A 366 -4.87 11.07 41.36
CA ALA A 366 -3.92 10.38 40.47
C ALA A 366 -4.59 9.20 39.76
N ALA A 367 -5.38 8.40 40.49
CA ALA A 367 -6.11 7.26 39.94
C ALA A 367 -7.14 7.67 38.88
N TRP A 368 -8.00 8.66 39.18
CA TRP A 368 -9.00 9.15 38.22
C TRP A 368 -8.36 9.73 36.94
N LEU A 369 -7.28 10.51 37.09
CA LEU A 369 -6.58 11.06 35.93
C LEU A 369 -5.82 9.98 35.14
N GLN A 370 -5.44 8.86 35.76
CA GLN A 370 -4.89 7.71 35.04
C GLN A 370 -5.96 7.07 34.14
N GLU A 371 -7.18 6.85 34.65
CA GLU A 371 -8.32 6.27 33.91
C GLU A 371 -8.80 7.15 32.74
N ASP A 372 -8.89 8.47 32.94
CA ASP A 372 -9.17 9.45 31.87
C ASP A 372 -8.11 9.42 30.76
N LEU A 373 -6.82 9.27 31.12
CA LEU A 373 -5.74 9.21 30.14
C LEU A 373 -5.62 7.85 29.45
N GLU A 374 -5.85 6.73 30.15
CA GLU A 374 -5.92 5.40 29.55
C GLU A 374 -7.09 5.32 28.54
N SER A 375 -8.25 5.91 28.86
CA SER A 375 -9.37 6.08 27.93
C SER A 375 -9.02 6.93 26.69
N LEU A 376 -8.19 7.97 26.85
CA LEU A 376 -7.71 8.80 25.74
C LEU A 376 -6.65 8.10 24.88
N ILE A 377 -5.84 7.20 25.44
CA ILE A 377 -4.93 6.32 24.69
C ILE A 377 -5.74 5.39 23.78
N ASP A 378 -6.78 4.74 24.31
CA ASP A 378 -7.64 3.85 23.52
C ASP A 378 -8.36 4.59 22.38
N LEU A 379 -8.89 5.79 22.63
CA LEU A 379 -9.48 6.62 21.58
C LEU A 379 -8.45 7.05 20.51
N GLN A 380 -7.21 7.38 20.92
CA GLN A 380 -6.13 7.70 19.98
C GLN A 380 -5.69 6.48 19.18
N TYR A 381 -5.66 5.29 19.79
CA TYR A 381 -5.37 4.03 19.13
C TYR A 381 -6.47 3.65 18.13
N GLN A 382 -7.75 3.73 18.51
CA GLN A 382 -8.88 3.51 17.60
C GLN A 382 -8.86 4.46 16.41
N ALA A 383 -8.56 5.75 16.63
CA ALA A 383 -8.43 6.73 15.55
C ALA A 383 -7.27 6.39 14.59
N ARG A 384 -6.09 6.04 15.12
CA ARG A 384 -4.94 5.58 14.32
C ARG A 384 -5.26 4.31 13.54
N ALA A 385 -5.80 3.28 14.21
CA ALA A 385 -6.16 2.01 13.62
C ALA A 385 -7.21 2.16 12.51
N LYS A 386 -8.21 3.05 12.69
CA LYS A 386 -9.16 3.41 11.65
C LYS A 386 -8.47 4.06 10.44
N THR A 387 -7.59 5.04 10.65
CA THR A 387 -6.87 5.70 9.55
C THR A 387 -5.93 4.75 8.79
N GLU A 388 -5.24 3.82 9.47
CA GLU A 388 -4.44 2.80 8.77
C GLU A 388 -5.32 1.76 8.07
N TYR A 389 -6.45 1.35 8.65
CA TYR A 389 -7.43 0.51 7.97
C TYR A 389 -7.97 1.18 6.70
N GLU A 390 -8.32 2.47 6.76
CA GLU A 390 -8.77 3.24 5.59
C GLU A 390 -7.67 3.34 4.52
N ARG A 391 -6.41 3.51 4.92
CA ARG A 391 -5.25 3.51 4.00
C ARG A 391 -5.03 2.16 3.34
N GLU A 392 -5.05 1.06 4.09
CA GLU A 392 -4.83 -0.28 3.54
C GLU A 392 -6.04 -0.79 2.75
N ALA A 393 -7.27 -0.39 3.11
CA ALA A 393 -8.46 -0.62 2.29
C ALA A 393 -8.35 0.09 0.93
N VAL A 394 -7.85 1.33 0.90
CA VAL A 394 -7.59 2.05 -0.36
C VAL A 394 -6.42 1.42 -1.13
N ARG A 395 -5.33 1.01 -0.47
CA ARG A 395 -4.19 0.33 -1.11
C ARG A 395 -4.57 -1.04 -1.71
N THR A 396 -5.37 -1.83 -1.01
CA THR A 396 -5.85 -3.14 -1.50
C THR A 396 -6.88 -2.99 -2.62
N LEU A 397 -7.75 -1.97 -2.57
CA LEU A 397 -8.64 -1.64 -3.68
C LEU A 397 -7.85 -1.17 -4.92
N ILE A 398 -6.89 -0.27 -4.77
CA ILE A 398 -5.98 0.16 -5.85
C ILE A 398 -5.21 -1.04 -6.40
N GLY A 399 -4.70 -1.94 -5.54
CA GLY A 399 -4.03 -3.16 -5.98
C GLY A 399 -4.94 -4.10 -6.77
N ALA A 400 -6.23 -4.18 -6.42
CA ALA A 400 -7.23 -4.92 -7.17
C ALA A 400 -7.63 -4.24 -8.49
N GLU A 401 -7.63 -2.90 -8.56
CA GLU A 401 -7.85 -2.15 -9.81
C GLU A 401 -6.64 -2.21 -10.75
N ASP A 402 -5.41 -2.07 -10.23
CA ASP A 402 -4.15 -2.28 -10.96
C ASP A 402 -4.10 -3.73 -11.51
N SER A 403 -4.50 -4.73 -10.72
CA SER A 403 -4.59 -6.14 -11.15
C SER A 403 -5.66 -6.39 -12.22
N ARG A 404 -6.59 -5.45 -12.46
CA ARG A 404 -7.58 -5.50 -13.54
C ARG A 404 -7.09 -4.83 -14.82
N ILE A 405 -5.91 -4.22 -14.83
CA ILE A 405 -5.31 -3.64 -16.04
C ILE A 405 -4.79 -4.78 -16.93
N PRO A 406 -5.33 -4.96 -18.16
CA PRO A 406 -4.82 -5.97 -19.08
C PRO A 406 -3.48 -5.49 -19.67
N TYR A 407 -2.37 -5.93 -19.07
CA TYR A 407 -1.04 -5.55 -19.51
C TYR A 407 -0.71 -6.07 -20.92
N SER A 408 -0.14 -5.20 -21.75
CA SER A 408 0.26 -5.53 -23.13
C SER A 408 1.70 -6.04 -23.25
N LYS A 409 2.61 -5.50 -22.44
CA LYS A 409 4.01 -5.94 -22.30
C LYS A 409 4.10 -7.34 -21.72
N GLU A 410 5.09 -8.11 -22.16
CA GLU A 410 5.34 -9.49 -21.70
C GLU A 410 6.03 -9.56 -20.33
N VAL A 411 6.86 -8.57 -20.00
CA VAL A 411 7.51 -8.40 -18.70
C VAL A 411 7.23 -7.01 -18.17
N ILE A 412 6.91 -6.90 -16.88
CA ILE A 412 6.71 -5.65 -16.16
C ILE A 412 7.44 -5.74 -14.83
N TYR A 413 8.35 -4.79 -14.60
CA TYR A 413 9.10 -4.66 -13.37
C TYR A 413 8.35 -3.78 -12.36
N PRO A 414 8.45 -4.07 -11.05
CA PRO A 414 7.84 -3.24 -10.02
C PRO A 414 8.51 -1.86 -9.96
N LYS A 415 7.76 -0.82 -9.54
CA LYS A 415 8.25 0.57 -9.53
C LYS A 415 9.51 0.78 -8.67
N ASN A 416 9.74 -0.07 -7.67
CA ASN A 416 10.92 -0.07 -6.80
C ASN A 416 11.96 -1.12 -7.19
N TRP A 417 11.97 -1.60 -8.45
CA TRP A 417 12.98 -2.54 -8.93
C TRP A 417 14.43 -2.09 -8.70
N PRO A 418 14.82 -0.81 -8.91
CA PRO A 418 16.18 -0.36 -8.59
C PRO A 418 16.59 -0.59 -7.12
N GLU A 419 15.71 -0.29 -6.16
CA GLU A 419 15.93 -0.55 -4.73
C GLU A 419 16.03 -2.05 -4.40
N ILE A 420 15.26 -2.88 -5.12
CA ILE A 420 15.27 -4.33 -4.96
C ILE A 420 16.58 -4.90 -5.51
N THR A 421 17.03 -4.44 -6.68
CA THR A 421 18.26 -4.88 -7.33
C THR A 421 19.50 -4.44 -6.55
N GLU A 422 19.57 -3.18 -6.11
CA GLU A 422 20.67 -2.70 -5.24
C GLU A 422 20.74 -3.50 -3.93
N ARG A 423 19.59 -3.72 -3.27
CA ARG A 423 19.51 -4.55 -2.06
C ARG A 423 19.95 -5.99 -2.30
N ARG A 424 19.58 -6.59 -3.44
CA ARG A 424 20.00 -7.94 -3.84
C ARG A 424 21.50 -8.00 -4.15
N GLN A 425 22.11 -6.96 -4.72
CA GLN A 425 23.56 -6.92 -4.93
C GLN A 425 24.35 -6.76 -3.62
N ARG A 426 23.83 -5.97 -2.67
CA ARG A 426 24.41 -5.77 -1.32
C ARG A 426 24.37 -7.03 -0.43
N PHE A 427 23.44 -7.96 -0.66
CA PHE A 427 23.26 -9.16 0.18
C PHE A 427 23.40 -10.51 -0.57
N GLY A 428 23.46 -10.51 -1.90
CA GLY A 428 23.62 -11.70 -2.72
C GLY A 428 25.08 -12.15 -2.81
N ALA A 429 25.32 -13.46 -2.73
CA ALA A 429 26.67 -14.04 -2.70
C ALA A 429 27.51 -13.87 -4.01
N THR A 430 26.98 -13.19 -5.02
CA THR A 430 27.60 -13.01 -6.34
C THR A 430 28.68 -11.90 -6.36
N SER A 431 28.84 -11.14 -5.27
CA SER A 431 29.70 -9.94 -5.18
C SER A 431 31.05 -10.14 -4.48
N MET A 432 31.57 -11.38 -4.44
CA MET A 432 33.03 -11.61 -4.56
C MET A 432 33.47 -11.81 -6.01
N SER A 433 32.70 -11.24 -6.95
CA SER A 433 33.26 -10.68 -8.18
C SER A 433 34.45 -9.77 -7.82
N GLU A 434 35.49 -9.87 -8.64
CA GLU A 434 36.74 -9.11 -8.59
C GLU A 434 36.61 -7.69 -7.99
N SER A 435 37.41 -7.39 -6.97
CA SER A 435 37.43 -6.12 -6.22
C SER A 435 37.41 -4.91 -7.17
N ASP A 436 36.70 -3.84 -6.81
CA ASP A 436 36.61 -2.65 -7.66
C ASP A 436 38.00 -2.04 -7.97
N LEU A 437 38.97 -2.23 -7.07
CA LEU A 437 40.38 -1.89 -7.26
C LEU A 437 41.04 -2.75 -8.35
N ASP A 438 40.82 -4.07 -8.32
CA ASP A 438 41.31 -5.00 -9.34
C ASP A 438 40.67 -4.72 -10.70
N ARG A 439 39.34 -4.51 -10.73
CA ARG A 439 38.58 -4.17 -11.95
C ARG A 439 39.06 -2.83 -12.54
N ALA A 440 39.43 -1.87 -11.71
CA ALA A 440 40.05 -0.61 -12.15
C ALA A 440 41.46 -0.83 -12.74
N VAL A 441 42.29 -1.68 -12.12
CA VAL A 441 43.63 -2.02 -12.63
C VAL A 441 43.54 -2.82 -13.94
N ARG A 442 42.63 -3.80 -14.06
CA ARG A 442 42.44 -4.57 -15.30
C ARG A 442 41.85 -3.74 -16.44
N ARG A 443 41.05 -2.71 -16.15
CA ARG A 443 40.68 -1.67 -17.13
C ARG A 443 41.90 -0.93 -17.66
N ARG A 444 42.77 -0.39 -16.79
CA ARG A 444 44.03 0.28 -17.21
C ARG A 444 44.98 -0.63 -17.99
N LEU A 445 45.05 -1.92 -17.64
CA LEU A 445 45.82 -2.92 -18.39
C LEU A 445 45.21 -3.23 -19.78
N ASN A 446 43.89 -3.10 -19.95
CA ASN A 446 43.23 -3.33 -21.23
C ASN A 446 43.16 -2.10 -22.15
N GLU A 447 43.53 -0.91 -21.65
CA GLU A 447 43.72 0.25 -22.50
C GLU A 447 44.82 0.00 -23.56
N PRO A 448 44.61 0.42 -24.82
CA PRO A 448 45.67 0.42 -25.81
C PRO A 448 46.74 1.46 -25.45
N VAL A 449 47.98 1.17 -25.85
CA VAL A 449 49.07 2.13 -25.87
C VAL A 449 49.49 2.34 -27.32
N ASP A 450 49.61 3.61 -27.73
CA ASP A 450 49.85 4.00 -29.12
C ASP A 450 51.17 3.45 -29.66
N GLU A 451 52.27 3.60 -28.91
CA GLU A 451 53.58 3.05 -29.25
C GLU A 451 54.46 2.87 -28.00
N ILE A 452 55.13 1.72 -27.89
CA ILE A 452 56.13 1.41 -26.86
C ILE A 452 57.41 0.92 -27.55
N GLN A 453 58.56 1.50 -27.14
CA GLN A 453 59.89 1.15 -27.64
C GLN A 453 60.84 0.82 -26.48
N ILE A 454 60.90 -0.45 -26.08
CA ILE A 454 61.83 -0.97 -25.07
C ILE A 454 62.94 -1.71 -25.83
N GLY A 455 64.15 -1.13 -25.85
CA GLY A 455 65.29 -1.68 -26.60
C GLY A 455 66.46 -2.05 -25.69
N GLY A 456 66.52 -3.29 -25.22
CA GLY A 456 67.68 -3.82 -24.48
C GLY A 456 67.88 -3.24 -23.07
N LYS A 457 66.84 -2.62 -22.51
CA LYS A 457 66.78 -2.17 -21.10
C LYS A 457 66.71 -3.40 -20.17
N GLY A 458 67.15 -3.25 -18.92
CA GLY A 458 66.93 -4.26 -17.89
C GLY A 458 65.44 -4.37 -17.52
N LEU A 459 64.96 -5.57 -17.23
CA LEU A 459 63.57 -5.87 -16.87
C LEU A 459 63.04 -4.94 -15.76
N GLY A 460 63.85 -4.63 -14.75
CA GLY A 460 63.43 -3.72 -13.68
C GLY A 460 63.04 -2.33 -14.20
N GLN A 461 63.87 -1.76 -15.09
CA GLN A 461 63.64 -0.46 -15.70
C GLN A 461 62.47 -0.49 -16.70
N ALA A 462 62.29 -1.60 -17.43
CA ALA A 462 61.17 -1.77 -18.36
C ALA A 462 59.81 -1.86 -17.62
N LEU A 463 59.76 -2.58 -16.49
CA LEU A 463 58.55 -2.66 -15.66
C LEU A 463 58.23 -1.33 -14.96
N GLU A 464 59.26 -0.57 -14.57
CA GLU A 464 59.09 0.77 -14.01
C GLU A 464 58.56 1.77 -15.04
N GLU A 465 59.02 1.71 -16.29
CA GLU A 465 58.48 2.48 -17.41
C GLU A 465 56.99 2.16 -17.70
N LEU A 466 56.58 0.89 -17.58
CA LEU A 466 55.15 0.52 -17.68
C LEU A 466 54.32 0.97 -16.47
N ARG A 467 54.90 0.94 -15.26
CA ARG A 467 54.24 1.40 -14.02
C ARG A 467 53.81 2.85 -14.15
N ASP A 468 54.71 3.70 -14.62
CA ASP A 468 54.53 5.15 -14.66
C ASP A 468 53.64 5.58 -15.84
N LEU A 469 53.64 4.84 -16.97
CA LEU A 469 52.86 5.16 -18.17
C LEU A 469 51.33 5.14 -17.96
N LYS A 470 50.80 4.24 -17.13
CA LYS A 470 49.37 4.14 -16.78
C LYS A 470 49.05 4.26 -15.29
N ASN A 471 50.02 4.69 -14.47
CA ASN A 471 49.90 4.78 -13.01
C ASN A 471 49.33 3.48 -12.39
N LEU A 472 50.10 2.40 -12.51
CA LEU A 472 49.76 1.08 -11.96
C LEU A 472 50.50 0.85 -10.65
N ASN A 473 49.83 0.25 -9.65
CA ASN A 473 50.54 -0.32 -8.51
C ASN A 473 51.16 -1.65 -8.95
N LEU A 474 52.49 -1.75 -9.02
CA LEU A 474 53.20 -2.90 -9.56
C LEU A 474 54.26 -3.38 -8.55
N HIS A 475 54.17 -4.66 -8.18
CA HIS A 475 55.03 -5.31 -7.18
C HIS A 475 55.74 -6.52 -7.81
N VAL A 476 57.07 -6.59 -7.70
CA VAL A 476 57.87 -7.64 -8.34
C VAL A 476 58.51 -8.54 -7.27
N ASN A 477 58.17 -9.83 -7.27
CA ASN A 477 58.74 -10.82 -6.36
C ASN A 477 60.14 -11.26 -6.84
N TRP A 478 61.12 -10.35 -6.75
CA TRP A 478 62.51 -10.62 -7.12
C TRP A 478 63.11 -11.89 -6.45
N PRO A 479 62.82 -12.22 -5.17
CA PRO A 479 63.24 -13.50 -4.57
C PRO A 479 62.72 -14.74 -5.30
N ALA A 480 61.50 -14.73 -5.84
CA ALA A 480 60.99 -15.83 -6.66
C ALA A 480 61.59 -15.83 -8.06
N LEU A 481 61.71 -14.65 -8.71
CA LEU A 481 62.34 -14.53 -10.03
C LEU A 481 63.81 -14.98 -10.02
N ALA A 482 64.54 -14.73 -8.93
CA ALA A 482 65.91 -15.18 -8.76
C ALA A 482 66.06 -16.72 -8.71
N LYS A 483 65.07 -17.45 -8.16
CA LYS A 483 65.02 -18.93 -8.24
C LYS A 483 64.92 -19.41 -9.69
N ALA A 484 64.28 -18.61 -10.54
CA ALA A 484 64.15 -18.80 -11.99
C ALA A 484 65.29 -18.15 -12.80
N ARG A 485 66.40 -17.72 -12.15
CA ARG A 485 67.57 -17.03 -12.74
C ARG A 485 67.30 -15.63 -13.33
N VAL A 486 66.07 -15.11 -13.23
CA VAL A 486 65.70 -13.79 -13.75
C VAL A 486 66.07 -12.71 -12.73
N THR A 487 66.83 -11.72 -13.19
CA THR A 487 67.35 -10.60 -12.38
C THR A 487 66.90 -9.24 -12.93
N PRO A 488 67.00 -8.12 -12.18
CA PRO A 488 66.62 -6.79 -12.69
C PRO A 488 67.38 -6.36 -13.96
N GLU A 489 68.61 -6.85 -14.14
CA GLU A 489 69.51 -6.60 -15.28
C GLU A 489 69.16 -7.45 -16.53
N THR A 490 68.20 -8.38 -16.43
CA THR A 490 67.81 -9.24 -17.56
C THR A 490 67.31 -8.38 -18.70
N LYS A 491 68.00 -8.38 -19.83
CA LYS A 491 67.68 -7.51 -20.96
C LYS A 491 66.42 -7.98 -21.66
N VAL A 492 65.47 -7.06 -21.84
CA VAL A 492 64.22 -7.29 -22.57
C VAL A 492 64.10 -6.34 -23.76
N SER A 493 63.34 -6.77 -24.77
CA SER A 493 63.05 -5.97 -25.95
C SER A 493 61.60 -6.12 -26.43
N ALA A 494 60.92 -4.99 -26.61
CA ALA A 494 59.58 -4.93 -27.16
C ALA A 494 59.42 -3.65 -27.99
N HIS A 495 59.01 -3.81 -29.25
CA HIS A 495 58.61 -2.71 -30.13
C HIS A 495 57.19 -3.00 -30.62
N LEU A 496 56.21 -2.28 -30.06
CA LEU A 496 54.78 -2.58 -30.20
C LEU A 496 53.99 -1.28 -30.41
N LYS A 497 52.98 -1.33 -31.29
CA LYS A 497 52.18 -0.16 -31.70
C LYS A 497 50.69 -0.51 -31.70
N ASN A 498 49.86 0.30 -31.06
CA ASN A 498 48.42 0.07 -30.85
C ASN A 498 48.11 -1.32 -30.25
N VAL A 499 48.71 -1.61 -29.08
CA VAL A 499 48.56 -2.89 -28.35
C VAL A 499 48.10 -2.61 -26.92
N ARG A 500 47.23 -3.47 -26.36
CA ARG A 500 46.81 -3.39 -24.95
C ARG A 500 48.01 -3.58 -24.01
N LEU A 501 48.10 -2.78 -22.96
CA LEU A 501 49.20 -2.84 -21.99
C LEU A 501 49.38 -4.25 -21.38
N GLU A 502 48.29 -4.99 -21.19
CA GLU A 502 48.29 -6.38 -20.72
C GLU A 502 49.14 -7.31 -21.60
N LYS A 503 49.05 -7.19 -22.94
CA LYS A 503 49.86 -8.02 -23.86
C LYS A 503 51.30 -7.50 -23.98
N VAL A 504 51.54 -6.20 -23.80
CA VAL A 504 52.91 -5.65 -23.69
C VAL A 504 53.61 -6.24 -22.46
N LEU A 505 52.95 -6.19 -21.30
CA LEU A 505 53.45 -6.79 -20.05
C LEU A 505 53.69 -8.30 -20.21
N THR A 506 52.73 -9.02 -20.79
CA THR A 506 52.86 -10.46 -21.05
C THR A 506 54.08 -10.76 -21.94
N LEU A 507 54.28 -10.02 -23.03
CA LEU A 507 55.42 -10.23 -23.94
C LEU A 507 56.78 -9.95 -23.27
N LEU A 508 56.89 -8.93 -22.41
CA LEU A 508 58.11 -8.67 -21.66
C LEU A 508 58.43 -9.76 -20.63
N LEU A 509 57.40 -10.40 -20.05
CA LEU A 509 57.56 -11.53 -19.13
C LEU A 509 57.87 -12.84 -19.87
N GLU A 510 57.35 -13.02 -21.09
CA GLU A 510 57.73 -14.10 -22.01
C GLU A 510 59.21 -13.95 -22.44
N ASP A 511 59.64 -12.75 -22.85
CA ASP A 511 61.03 -12.44 -23.26
C ASP A 511 62.03 -12.59 -22.09
N ALA A 512 61.68 -12.11 -20.89
CA ALA A 512 62.52 -12.24 -19.69
C ALA A 512 62.62 -13.68 -19.14
N GLY A 513 61.58 -14.50 -19.30
CA GLY A 513 61.57 -15.90 -18.86
C GLY A 513 62.25 -16.87 -19.83
N GLY A 514 62.26 -16.52 -21.11
CA GLY A 514 62.85 -17.32 -22.19
C GLY A 514 62.27 -18.73 -22.24
N THR A 515 63.14 -19.74 -22.36
CA THR A 515 62.75 -21.16 -22.34
C THR A 515 62.92 -21.83 -20.98
N GLU A 516 63.65 -21.22 -20.03
CA GLU A 516 63.92 -21.83 -18.72
C GLU A 516 62.80 -21.58 -17.70
N ALA A 517 62.08 -20.46 -17.77
CA ALA A 517 61.10 -20.08 -16.77
C ALA A 517 59.82 -19.48 -17.36
N ARG A 518 58.66 -19.97 -16.91
CA ARG A 518 57.37 -19.30 -17.14
C ARG A 518 57.15 -18.23 -16.07
N LEU A 519 57.25 -16.97 -16.47
CA LEU A 519 56.86 -15.83 -15.66
C LEU A 519 55.40 -15.48 -15.91
N GLY A 520 54.79 -14.75 -14.98
CA GLY A 520 53.43 -14.25 -15.11
C GLY A 520 53.16 -13.08 -14.17
N PHE A 521 51.91 -12.63 -14.18
CA PHE A 521 51.40 -11.66 -13.22
C PHE A 521 50.03 -12.07 -12.70
N ALA A 522 49.70 -11.64 -11.49
CA ALA A 522 48.36 -11.65 -10.92
C ALA A 522 47.97 -10.23 -10.53
N VAL A 523 46.66 -9.95 -10.52
CA VAL A 523 46.11 -8.69 -9.98
C VAL A 523 45.30 -9.06 -8.75
N ASP A 524 45.64 -8.43 -7.62
CA ASP A 524 45.24 -8.77 -6.26
C ASP A 524 45.18 -7.47 -5.42
N GLU A 525 44.04 -7.15 -4.81
CA GLU A 525 43.76 -5.91 -4.04
C GLU A 525 44.18 -4.58 -4.73
N GLY A 526 44.13 -4.53 -6.06
CA GLY A 526 44.55 -3.37 -6.85
C GLY A 526 46.07 -3.26 -7.06
N VAL A 527 46.80 -4.36 -6.91
CA VAL A 527 48.26 -4.47 -7.14
C VAL A 527 48.56 -5.55 -8.17
N VAL A 528 49.36 -5.20 -9.18
CA VAL A 528 49.92 -6.14 -10.17
C VAL A 528 51.14 -6.82 -9.56
N THR A 529 50.98 -8.04 -9.06
CA THR A 529 52.09 -8.86 -8.55
C THR A 529 52.71 -9.67 -9.68
N ILE A 530 54.00 -9.46 -9.97
CA ILE A 530 54.79 -10.18 -10.97
C ILE A 530 55.68 -11.22 -10.27
N SER A 531 55.66 -12.46 -10.76
CA SER A 531 56.46 -13.56 -10.21
C SER A 531 56.59 -14.74 -11.20
N THR A 532 57.20 -15.82 -10.75
CA THR A 532 57.19 -17.12 -11.46
C THR A 532 55.79 -17.74 -11.43
N GLN A 533 55.41 -18.50 -12.46
CA GLN A 533 54.10 -19.14 -12.51
C GLN A 533 53.87 -20.15 -11.35
N ALA A 534 54.93 -20.73 -10.78
CA ALA A 534 54.82 -21.60 -9.62
C ALA A 534 54.40 -20.84 -8.35
N ASP A 535 55.08 -19.72 -8.05
CA ASP A 535 54.78 -18.83 -6.93
C ASP A 535 53.38 -18.18 -7.06
N LEU A 536 52.94 -17.86 -8.28
CA LEU A 536 51.58 -17.41 -8.56
C LEU A 536 50.52 -18.52 -8.43
N ASN A 537 50.91 -19.79 -8.60
CA ASN A 537 50.00 -20.94 -8.43
C ASN A 537 49.81 -21.35 -6.97
N GLU A 538 50.73 -21.00 -6.06
CA GLU A 538 50.55 -21.18 -4.61
C GLU A 538 49.52 -20.21 -4.02
N LYS A 539 49.29 -19.06 -4.67
CA LYS A 539 48.25 -18.08 -4.30
C LYS A 539 46.86 -18.45 -4.84
N THR A 540 46.19 -19.37 -4.15
CA THR A 540 44.76 -19.70 -4.40
C THR A 540 43.82 -18.84 -3.57
N VAL A 541 42.69 -18.43 -4.16
CA VAL A 541 41.57 -17.74 -3.50
C VAL A 541 40.36 -18.69 -3.49
N ASP A 542 39.62 -18.72 -2.38
CA ASP A 542 38.34 -19.41 -2.29
C ASP A 542 37.21 -18.49 -2.76
N VAL A 543 36.39 -18.95 -3.72
CA VAL A 543 35.23 -18.21 -4.25
C VAL A 543 34.02 -19.15 -4.24
N VAL A 544 32.86 -18.61 -3.83
CA VAL A 544 31.58 -19.33 -3.85
C VAL A 544 30.72 -18.77 -4.97
N TYR A 545 30.27 -19.65 -5.87
CA TYR A 545 29.33 -19.32 -6.94
C TYR A 545 28.00 -20.01 -6.65
N ASP A 546 26.91 -19.26 -6.44
CA ASP A 546 25.57 -19.85 -6.55
C ASP A 546 25.35 -20.22 -8.03
N VAL A 547 24.85 -21.42 -8.30
CA VAL A 547 24.57 -21.94 -9.65
C VAL A 547 23.18 -22.57 -9.76
N ARG A 548 22.29 -22.33 -8.78
CA ARG A 548 20.93 -22.92 -8.76
C ARG A 548 20.11 -22.60 -10.01
N ASP A 549 20.39 -21.47 -10.63
CA ASP A 549 19.85 -21.01 -11.92
C ASP A 549 20.29 -21.88 -13.13
N LEU A 550 21.51 -22.41 -13.06
CA LEU A 550 22.05 -23.34 -14.06
C LEU A 550 21.69 -24.81 -13.77
N LEU A 551 21.29 -25.14 -12.54
CA LEU A 551 20.99 -26.49 -12.09
C LEU A 551 19.50 -26.89 -12.16
N PHE A 552 18.59 -25.94 -12.38
CA PHE A 552 17.17 -26.26 -12.57
C PHE A 552 16.94 -26.89 -13.95
N ASP A 553 16.29 -28.04 -13.98
CA ASP A 553 15.82 -28.68 -15.22
C ASP A 553 14.48 -28.04 -15.63
N ILE A 554 14.42 -27.52 -16.85
CA ILE A 554 13.23 -26.84 -17.37
C ILE A 554 12.25 -27.91 -17.86
N PRO A 555 11.04 -28.05 -17.28
CA PRO A 555 10.11 -29.11 -17.67
C PRO A 555 9.55 -28.88 -19.08
N GLU A 556 9.49 -29.96 -19.86
CA GLU A 556 8.71 -30.02 -21.10
C GLU A 556 7.24 -30.26 -20.79
N PHE A 557 6.35 -29.40 -21.30
CA PHE A 557 4.91 -29.55 -21.11
C PHE A 557 4.27 -30.20 -22.34
N ALA A 558 3.73 -31.41 -22.18
CA ALA A 558 2.98 -32.10 -23.23
C ALA A 558 1.55 -31.51 -23.35
N ALA A 559 1.21 -31.02 -24.53
CA ALA A 559 -0.11 -30.45 -24.81
C ALA A 559 -1.22 -31.52 -24.88
N PRO A 560 -2.46 -31.21 -24.44
CA PRO A 560 -3.61 -32.09 -24.62
C PRO A 560 -3.96 -32.27 -26.09
N SER A 561 -4.40 -33.49 -26.46
CA SER A 561 -4.84 -33.79 -27.83
C SER A 561 -6.22 -33.16 -28.10
N LEU A 562 -6.47 -32.80 -29.37
CA LEU A 562 -7.82 -32.49 -29.89
C LEU A 562 -8.29 -33.61 -30.82
N GLU A 563 -7.76 -34.83 -30.67
CA GLU A 563 -7.97 -35.92 -31.63
C GLU A 563 -9.24 -36.72 -31.26
N LEU A 564 -10.23 -36.75 -32.16
CA LEU A 564 -11.53 -37.41 -31.93
C LEU A 564 -11.46 -38.93 -31.68
N GLY A 565 -10.27 -39.54 -31.75
CA GLY A 565 -10.08 -40.98 -31.61
C GLY A 565 -10.37 -41.54 -30.21
N GLU A 566 -10.03 -40.80 -29.15
CA GLU A 566 -10.11 -41.27 -27.76
C GLU A 566 -11.56 -41.54 -27.31
N LEU A 567 -12.53 -40.78 -27.87
CA LEU A 567 -13.97 -41.01 -27.70
C LEU A 567 -14.39 -42.46 -28.04
N ARG A 568 -13.68 -43.14 -28.96
CA ARG A 568 -14.01 -44.50 -29.40
C ARG A 568 -13.49 -45.60 -28.48
N GLN A 569 -12.55 -45.30 -27.57
CA GLN A 569 -12.09 -46.24 -26.55
C GLN A 569 -12.89 -46.09 -25.24
N ALA A 570 -13.21 -44.86 -24.83
CA ALA A 570 -14.09 -44.61 -23.69
C ALA A 570 -15.46 -45.30 -23.85
N ALA A 571 -16.03 -45.31 -25.05
CA ALA A 571 -17.34 -45.91 -25.35
C ALA A 571 -17.39 -47.46 -25.29
N ILE A 572 -16.27 -48.15 -25.01
CA ILE A 572 -16.18 -49.62 -24.96
C ILE A 572 -15.66 -50.11 -23.59
N ALA A 573 -15.13 -49.23 -22.74
CA ALA A 573 -14.33 -49.58 -21.56
C ALA A 573 -15.10 -49.53 -20.22
N ASP A 574 -15.97 -50.53 -20.02
CA ASP A 574 -16.43 -51.05 -18.72
C ASP A 574 -17.26 -50.15 -17.77
N ASN A 575 -18.07 -50.79 -16.92
CA ASN A 575 -19.09 -50.15 -16.06
C ASN A 575 -18.50 -49.64 -14.73
N ARG A 576 -17.57 -48.67 -14.81
CA ARG A 576 -17.00 -48.01 -13.63
C ARG A 576 -17.72 -46.70 -13.29
N LYS A 577 -18.02 -46.53 -12.00
CA LYS A 577 -18.74 -45.38 -11.45
C LYS A 577 -18.04 -44.06 -11.80
N LEU A 578 -18.75 -43.17 -12.49
CA LEU A 578 -18.36 -41.78 -12.67
C LEU A 578 -18.34 -41.06 -11.31
N SER A 579 -17.15 -40.74 -10.82
CA SER A 579 -16.95 -39.82 -9.71
C SER A 579 -16.74 -38.41 -10.26
N TRP A 580 -17.34 -37.40 -9.63
CA TRP A 580 -17.03 -35.99 -9.94
C TRP A 580 -15.65 -35.65 -9.39
N GLY A 581 -14.63 -35.55 -10.27
CA GLY A 581 -13.29 -35.10 -9.87
C GLY A 581 -12.13 -35.63 -10.71
N ASP A 582 -12.30 -35.83 -12.02
CA ASP A 582 -11.27 -36.40 -12.89
C ASP A 582 -11.33 -35.83 -14.32
N SER A 583 -10.26 -35.37 -14.98
CA SER A 583 -9.02 -34.70 -14.53
C SER A 583 -8.50 -33.85 -15.69
N LEU A 584 -8.75 -32.53 -15.70
CA LEU A 584 -8.22 -31.62 -16.74
C LEU A 584 -6.77 -31.16 -16.48
N PHE A 585 -6.18 -31.63 -15.39
CA PHE A 585 -4.76 -31.56 -15.09
C PHE A 585 -4.24 -33.00 -15.02
N PRO A 586 -3.10 -33.34 -15.64
CA PRO A 586 -2.50 -34.66 -15.43
C PRO A 586 -2.16 -34.84 -13.95
N GLU A 587 -2.71 -35.87 -13.30
CA GLU A 587 -2.24 -36.27 -11.97
C GLU A 587 -0.81 -36.81 -12.15
N GLU A 588 0.16 -36.21 -11.46
CA GLU A 588 1.60 -36.50 -11.58
C GLU A 588 1.97 -37.83 -10.88
N SER A 589 1.28 -38.89 -11.26
CA SER A 589 1.61 -40.26 -10.91
C SER A 589 2.69 -40.78 -11.88
N GLY A 590 3.79 -41.31 -11.33
CA GLY A 590 4.99 -41.66 -12.09
C GLY A 590 4.90 -42.95 -12.92
N GLU A 591 3.91 -43.06 -13.80
CA GLU A 591 3.75 -44.21 -14.69
C GLU A 591 4.76 -44.15 -15.86
N LYS A 592 5.75 -45.05 -15.83
CA LYS A 592 6.78 -45.16 -16.87
C LYS A 592 6.19 -45.69 -18.18
N VAL A 593 6.01 -44.81 -19.15
CA VAL A 593 5.82 -45.20 -20.56
C VAL A 593 7.15 -45.72 -21.11
N GLU A 594 7.29 -47.04 -21.22
CA GLU A 594 8.46 -47.68 -21.86
C GLU A 594 8.41 -47.55 -23.39
N SER A 595 8.93 -46.46 -23.95
CA SER A 595 9.25 -46.38 -25.38
C SER A 595 10.43 -45.45 -25.68
N GLY A 596 11.57 -46.03 -26.08
CA GLY A 596 12.76 -45.30 -26.52
C GLY A 596 13.80 -45.10 -25.42
N GLN A 597 15.08 -45.25 -25.78
CA GLN A 597 16.20 -45.12 -24.85
C GLN A 597 16.66 -43.66 -24.74
N THR A 598 15.93 -42.86 -23.96
CA THR A 598 16.52 -41.67 -23.35
C THR A 598 17.52 -42.12 -22.29
N PRO A 599 18.81 -41.76 -22.36
CA PRO A 599 19.73 -42.05 -21.26
C PRO A 599 19.24 -41.31 -20.02
N ALA A 600 19.24 -41.97 -18.85
CA ALA A 600 18.89 -41.30 -17.60
C ALA A 600 19.78 -40.05 -17.45
N PRO A 601 19.21 -38.86 -17.21
CA PRO A 601 20.00 -37.64 -17.17
C PRO A 601 21.07 -37.76 -16.09
N LYS A 602 22.30 -37.43 -16.45
CA LYS A 602 23.32 -37.13 -15.43
C LYS A 602 22.75 -35.98 -14.58
N PRO A 603 22.94 -35.96 -13.25
CA PRO A 603 22.58 -34.78 -12.48
C PRO A 603 23.33 -33.58 -13.09
N ALA A 604 22.62 -32.51 -13.45
CA ALA A 604 23.19 -31.37 -14.18
C ALA A 604 24.43 -30.77 -13.50
N VAL A 605 24.51 -30.91 -12.17
CA VAL A 605 25.69 -30.67 -11.33
C VAL A 605 26.95 -31.33 -11.89
N GLN A 606 26.91 -32.64 -12.19
CA GLN A 606 28.09 -33.39 -12.61
C GLN A 606 28.56 -32.96 -14.00
N GLU A 607 27.64 -32.67 -14.92
CA GLU A 607 27.98 -32.16 -16.24
C GLU A 607 28.61 -30.76 -16.17
N LEU A 608 28.10 -29.88 -15.30
CA LEU A 608 28.69 -28.57 -15.02
C LEU A 608 30.10 -28.69 -14.38
N LEU A 609 30.26 -29.60 -13.40
CA LEU A 609 31.54 -29.87 -12.73
C LEU A 609 32.60 -30.37 -13.73
N ASP A 610 32.23 -31.30 -14.61
CA ASP A 610 33.16 -31.86 -15.59
C ASP A 610 33.47 -30.86 -16.71
N LEU A 611 32.49 -30.07 -17.17
CA LEU A 611 32.70 -28.96 -18.11
C LEU A 611 33.69 -27.93 -17.56
N ILE A 612 33.59 -27.56 -16.28
CA ILE A 612 34.55 -26.65 -15.61
C ILE A 612 35.95 -27.27 -15.60
N ARG A 613 36.07 -28.56 -15.21
CA ARG A 613 37.36 -29.28 -15.13
C ARG A 613 38.04 -29.51 -16.49
N GLU A 614 37.27 -29.63 -17.57
CA GLU A 614 37.80 -29.77 -18.92
C GLU A 614 38.19 -28.43 -19.55
N ARG A 615 37.42 -27.36 -19.28
CA ARG A 615 37.58 -26.06 -19.97
C ARG A 615 38.46 -25.06 -19.22
N VAL A 616 38.49 -25.10 -17.89
CA VAL A 616 39.32 -24.21 -17.08
C VAL A 616 40.53 -24.97 -16.57
N CYS A 617 41.73 -24.51 -16.95
CA CYS A 617 43.02 -25.01 -16.46
C CYS A 617 43.12 -26.56 -16.35
N PRO A 618 42.91 -27.31 -17.43
CA PRO A 618 42.94 -28.78 -17.38
C PRO A 618 44.26 -29.29 -16.80
N GLY A 619 44.17 -30.22 -15.85
CA GLY A 619 45.31 -30.79 -15.12
C GLY A 619 45.79 -30.03 -13.89
N THR A 620 45.24 -28.85 -13.54
CA THR A 620 45.57 -28.18 -12.26
C THR A 620 44.67 -28.61 -11.09
N TRP A 621 43.53 -29.23 -11.40
CA TRP A 621 42.55 -29.77 -10.45
C TRP A 621 43.06 -31.00 -9.70
N ARG A 622 42.89 -31.04 -8.37
CA ARG A 622 43.28 -32.17 -7.51
C ARG A 622 42.58 -33.47 -7.89
N GLU A 623 41.35 -33.37 -8.37
CA GLU A 623 40.55 -34.50 -8.87
C GLU A 623 41.11 -35.09 -10.18
N GLN A 624 41.96 -34.35 -10.91
CA GLN A 624 42.68 -34.80 -12.11
C GLN A 624 44.17 -35.11 -11.81
N GLY A 625 44.60 -35.12 -10.55
CA GLY A 625 46.00 -35.34 -10.15
C GLY A 625 46.88 -34.07 -10.12
N GLY A 626 46.29 -32.88 -10.31
CA GLY A 626 46.94 -31.60 -10.04
C GLY A 626 47.11 -31.32 -8.54
N THR A 627 47.81 -30.24 -8.19
CA THR A 627 48.04 -29.84 -6.78
C THR A 627 47.27 -28.58 -6.37
N VAL A 628 46.90 -27.74 -7.34
CA VAL A 628 46.44 -26.36 -7.12
C VAL A 628 44.96 -26.31 -6.76
N GLY A 629 44.09 -26.75 -7.68
CA GLY A 629 42.66 -26.49 -7.61
C GLY A 629 41.85 -27.52 -6.84
N SER A 630 40.77 -27.11 -6.19
CA SER A 630 39.68 -28.02 -5.78
C SER A 630 38.31 -27.43 -6.05
N LEU A 631 37.38 -28.29 -6.47
CA LEU A 631 36.04 -27.91 -6.91
C LEU A 631 35.00 -28.82 -6.24
N ARG A 632 34.12 -28.22 -5.42
CA ARG A 632 33.06 -28.94 -4.69
C ARG A 632 31.72 -28.24 -4.86
N GLU A 633 30.65 -29.02 -4.80
CA GLU A 633 29.27 -28.52 -4.77
C GLU A 633 28.69 -28.69 -3.35
N LEU A 634 27.83 -27.76 -2.94
CA LEU A 634 27.07 -27.81 -1.70
C LEU A 634 25.74 -27.03 -1.84
N ASN A 635 24.61 -27.74 -1.82
CA ASN A 635 23.26 -27.17 -1.87
C ASN A 635 23.01 -26.18 -3.04
N GLY A 636 23.56 -26.47 -4.22
CA GLY A 636 23.49 -25.65 -5.42
C GLY A 636 24.52 -24.52 -5.51
N GLN A 637 25.53 -24.51 -4.62
CA GLN A 637 26.65 -23.57 -4.65
C GLN A 637 27.95 -24.32 -4.96
N LEU A 638 28.75 -23.79 -5.89
CA LEU A 638 30.10 -24.28 -6.18
C LEU A 638 31.09 -23.53 -5.29
N ILE A 639 31.78 -24.26 -4.42
CA ILE A 639 32.91 -23.77 -3.64
C ILE A 639 34.18 -24.14 -4.41
N VAL A 640 34.91 -23.11 -4.87
CA VAL A 640 36.07 -23.26 -5.74
C VAL A 640 37.30 -22.67 -5.08
N THR A 641 38.35 -23.47 -4.92
CA THR A 641 39.70 -23.02 -4.54
C THR A 641 40.56 -22.98 -5.80
N HIS A 642 40.96 -21.80 -6.29
CA HIS A 642 41.93 -21.68 -7.38
C HIS A 642 42.59 -20.29 -7.44
N THR A 643 43.65 -20.16 -8.23
CA THR A 643 44.25 -18.88 -8.62
C THR A 643 43.22 -17.90 -9.22
N SER A 644 43.39 -16.60 -8.98
CA SER A 644 42.44 -15.55 -9.43
C SER A 644 42.23 -15.51 -10.95
N ALA A 645 43.23 -15.93 -11.74
CA ALA A 645 43.11 -16.07 -13.19
C ALA A 645 42.09 -17.16 -13.61
N ALA A 646 42.03 -18.29 -12.89
CA ALA A 646 41.08 -19.37 -13.15
C ALA A 646 39.69 -19.03 -12.63
N GLN A 647 39.58 -18.39 -11.45
CA GLN A 647 38.30 -17.91 -10.93
C GLN A 647 37.60 -16.95 -11.91
N ARG A 648 38.37 -16.09 -12.60
CA ARG A 648 37.83 -15.26 -13.70
C ARG A 648 37.31 -16.10 -14.88
N ALA A 649 38.02 -17.16 -15.28
CA ALA A 649 37.60 -18.05 -16.36
C ALA A 649 36.32 -18.83 -16.01
N ILE A 650 36.17 -19.26 -14.75
CA ILE A 650 34.95 -19.89 -14.23
C ILE A 650 33.80 -18.89 -14.22
N GLY A 651 34.02 -17.67 -13.70
CA GLY A 651 33.01 -16.60 -13.73
C GLY A 651 32.55 -16.27 -15.15
N GLY A 652 33.46 -16.22 -16.12
CA GLY A 652 33.14 -16.03 -17.54
C GLY A 652 32.34 -17.17 -18.16
N LEU A 653 32.73 -18.43 -17.89
CA LEU A 653 32.02 -19.62 -18.36
C LEU A 653 30.60 -19.70 -17.77
N LEU A 654 30.46 -19.51 -16.46
CA LEU A 654 29.16 -19.46 -15.78
C LEU A 654 28.31 -18.29 -16.32
N GLY A 655 28.93 -17.14 -16.60
CA GLY A 655 28.28 -16.00 -17.26
C GLY A 655 27.69 -16.37 -18.63
N GLN A 656 28.47 -17.01 -19.51
CA GLN A 656 28.01 -17.44 -20.83
C GLN A 656 26.89 -18.49 -20.77
N LEU A 657 26.95 -19.41 -19.81
CA LEU A 657 25.88 -20.40 -19.57
C LEU A 657 24.59 -19.71 -19.11
N ARG A 658 24.68 -18.70 -18.24
CA ARG A 658 23.54 -17.85 -17.84
C ARG A 658 22.98 -17.07 -19.02
N GLU A 659 23.83 -16.43 -19.82
CA GLU A 659 23.44 -15.64 -20.98
C GLU A 659 22.69 -16.46 -22.05
N THR A 660 22.84 -17.79 -22.02
CA THR A 660 22.14 -18.74 -22.90
C THR A 660 20.78 -19.16 -22.32
N ARG A 661 20.69 -19.33 -20.98
CA ARG A 661 19.46 -19.70 -20.25
C ARG A 661 18.53 -18.52 -19.93
N ALA A 662 19.06 -17.30 -19.77
CA ALA A 662 18.31 -16.09 -19.44
C ALA A 662 17.48 -15.52 -20.61
N VAL A 663 17.54 -16.15 -21.79
CA VAL A 663 16.76 -15.78 -22.97
C VAL A 663 15.39 -16.45 -22.90
N GLN A 664 14.34 -15.65 -22.85
CA GLN A 664 12.95 -16.10 -22.99
C GLN A 664 12.42 -15.76 -24.37
N ILE A 665 11.37 -16.46 -24.78
CA ILE A 665 10.71 -16.29 -26.06
C ILE A 665 9.22 -16.10 -25.80
N ALA A 666 8.69 -14.93 -26.13
CA ALA A 666 7.26 -14.74 -26.25
C ALA A 666 6.81 -15.13 -27.66
N VAL A 667 5.74 -15.89 -27.78
CA VAL A 667 5.16 -16.28 -29.06
C VAL A 667 3.67 -15.95 -29.08
N GLU A 668 3.27 -15.16 -30.07
CA GLU A 668 1.89 -14.81 -30.36
C GLU A 668 1.46 -15.55 -31.64
N ALA A 669 0.49 -16.46 -31.55
CA ALA A 669 -0.18 -16.99 -32.74
C ALA A 669 -1.50 -16.25 -32.95
N ARG A 670 -1.86 -15.99 -34.21
CA ARG A 670 -3.12 -15.31 -34.60
C ARG A 670 -3.90 -16.17 -35.57
N PHE A 671 -5.05 -16.65 -35.13
CA PHE A 671 -6.05 -17.33 -35.95
C PHE A 671 -7.07 -16.27 -36.39
N ILE A 672 -7.05 -15.89 -37.66
CA ILE A 672 -7.99 -14.95 -38.27
C ILE A 672 -8.93 -15.75 -39.15
N GLN A 673 -10.20 -15.90 -38.73
CA GLN A 673 -11.25 -16.51 -39.54
C GLN A 673 -12.21 -15.41 -40.02
N VAL A 674 -12.33 -15.26 -41.33
CA VAL A 674 -13.34 -14.41 -41.99
C VAL A 674 -14.37 -15.33 -42.65
N THR A 675 -15.65 -15.06 -42.46
CA THR A 675 -16.72 -15.65 -43.28
C THR A 675 -17.50 -14.56 -43.99
N SER A 676 -17.94 -14.83 -45.22
CA SER A 676 -18.77 -13.95 -46.03
C SER A 676 -19.77 -14.81 -46.77
N ASN A 677 -21.02 -14.78 -46.31
CA ASN A 677 -22.13 -15.58 -46.81
C ASN A 677 -23.14 -14.67 -47.50
N PHE A 678 -23.53 -15.00 -48.73
CA PHE A 678 -24.40 -14.16 -49.56
C PHE A 678 -25.48 -14.99 -50.26
N LEU A 679 -26.71 -14.47 -50.26
CA LEU A 679 -27.86 -14.99 -50.97
C LEU A 679 -28.53 -13.86 -51.76
N GLU A 680 -28.76 -14.09 -53.05
CA GLU A 680 -29.76 -13.38 -53.86
C GLU A 680 -30.77 -14.42 -54.36
N ASP A 681 -32.04 -14.28 -54.00
CA ASP A 681 -33.17 -15.02 -54.58
C ASP A 681 -34.17 -14.02 -55.15
N LEU A 682 -34.53 -14.18 -56.42
CA LEU A 682 -35.50 -13.34 -57.12
C LEU A 682 -36.29 -14.16 -58.13
N GLY A 683 -37.59 -14.28 -57.93
CA GLY A 683 -38.45 -15.03 -58.84
C GLY A 683 -39.89 -14.52 -58.88
N ILE A 684 -40.50 -14.65 -60.05
CA ILE A 684 -41.92 -14.37 -60.27
C ILE A 684 -42.54 -15.64 -60.85
N ASN A 685 -43.43 -16.29 -60.09
CA ASN A 685 -44.30 -17.31 -60.63
C ASN A 685 -45.52 -16.64 -61.27
N LEU A 686 -45.91 -17.09 -62.47
CA LEU A 686 -47.15 -16.72 -63.14
C LEU A 686 -47.88 -18.01 -63.53
N ASN A 687 -49.06 -18.22 -62.96
CA ASN A 687 -49.95 -19.32 -63.30
C ASN A 687 -51.18 -18.75 -64.03
N LEU A 688 -51.46 -19.23 -65.23
CA LEU A 688 -52.56 -18.75 -66.06
C LEU A 688 -53.61 -19.86 -66.23
N ILE A 689 -54.85 -19.61 -65.85
CA ILE A 689 -55.96 -20.55 -65.97
C ILE A 689 -56.95 -19.99 -66.99
N LEU A 690 -57.06 -20.66 -68.14
CA LEU A 690 -58.05 -20.32 -69.17
C LEU A 690 -59.39 -20.92 -68.77
N ASN A 691 -60.39 -20.09 -68.47
CA ASN A 691 -61.70 -20.51 -67.97
C ASN A 691 -62.84 -19.87 -68.77
N GLN A 692 -63.16 -20.41 -69.96
CA GLN A 692 -64.19 -19.86 -70.85
C GLN A 692 -65.64 -20.20 -70.44
N GLY A 693 -65.87 -20.50 -69.15
CA GLY A 693 -67.13 -20.21 -68.46
C GLY A 693 -68.40 -20.87 -68.98
N ASN A 694 -68.50 -22.22 -69.01
CA ASN A 694 -69.81 -22.88 -68.86
C ASN A 694 -69.84 -24.33 -68.35
N ALA A 695 -68.78 -24.83 -67.71
CA ALA A 695 -68.79 -26.13 -67.00
C ALA A 695 -69.55 -26.06 -65.65
N GLY A 696 -70.67 -25.33 -65.60
CA GLY A 696 -71.38 -24.94 -64.38
C GLY A 696 -72.15 -26.05 -63.66
N PHE A 697 -72.11 -27.27 -64.18
CA PHE A 697 -72.74 -28.44 -63.58
C PHE A 697 -71.78 -29.63 -63.52
N ASP A 698 -71.95 -30.47 -62.51
CA ASP A 698 -71.43 -31.84 -62.43
C ASP A 698 -72.55 -32.85 -62.69
N LEU A 699 -72.15 -34.10 -62.95
CA LEU A 699 -73.07 -35.22 -62.97
C LEU A 699 -73.54 -35.49 -61.53
N GLY A 700 -74.85 -35.43 -61.28
CA GLY A 700 -75.40 -35.90 -60.02
C GLY A 700 -75.07 -37.38 -59.85
N THR A 701 -74.63 -37.79 -58.66
CA THR A 701 -74.31 -39.19 -58.37
C THR A 701 -75.16 -39.73 -57.23
N VAL A 702 -75.58 -40.99 -57.37
CA VAL A 702 -76.15 -41.82 -56.30
C VAL A 702 -75.21 -42.99 -56.03
N LEU A 703 -75.24 -43.53 -54.82
CA LEU A 703 -74.49 -44.75 -54.51
C LEU A 703 -75.25 -45.96 -55.06
N ASP A 704 -74.55 -46.87 -55.73
CA ASP A 704 -75.09 -48.17 -56.08
C ASP A 704 -75.15 -49.12 -54.87
N ALA A 705 -75.68 -50.32 -55.08
CA ALA A 705 -75.82 -51.34 -54.02
C ALA A 705 -74.47 -51.87 -53.46
N SER A 706 -73.34 -51.49 -54.05
CA SER A 706 -71.99 -51.79 -53.55
C SER A 706 -71.32 -50.59 -52.85
N GLY A 707 -72.00 -49.44 -52.78
CA GLY A 707 -71.47 -48.21 -52.19
C GLY A 707 -70.55 -47.42 -53.12
N LEU A 708 -70.56 -47.72 -54.43
CA LEU A 708 -69.80 -46.96 -55.43
C LEU A 708 -70.68 -45.86 -56.07
N PRO A 709 -70.14 -44.64 -56.30
CA PRO A 709 -70.91 -43.56 -56.91
C PRO A 709 -71.13 -43.82 -58.40
N THR A 710 -72.40 -43.88 -58.80
CA THR A 710 -72.88 -44.02 -60.18
C THR A 710 -73.74 -42.82 -60.59
N ALA A 711 -73.95 -42.62 -61.88
CA ALA A 711 -74.72 -41.51 -62.41
C ALA A 711 -76.18 -41.57 -61.93
N ALA A 712 -76.68 -40.47 -61.36
CA ALA A 712 -78.10 -40.28 -61.11
C ALA A 712 -78.80 -40.03 -62.46
N ILE A 713 -79.75 -40.90 -62.82
CA ILE A 713 -80.51 -40.83 -64.08
C ILE A 713 -81.97 -40.56 -63.72
N ASP A 714 -82.60 -39.61 -64.41
CA ASP A 714 -84.04 -39.38 -64.31
C ASP A 714 -84.79 -40.58 -64.91
N PRO A 715 -85.57 -41.34 -64.11
CA PRO A 715 -86.27 -42.52 -64.59
C PRO A 715 -87.42 -42.21 -65.55
N ALA A 716 -87.86 -40.95 -65.68
CA ALA A 716 -88.90 -40.55 -66.62
C ALA A 716 -88.37 -40.22 -68.03
N THR A 717 -87.12 -39.78 -68.16
CA THR A 717 -86.53 -39.34 -69.44
C THR A 717 -85.29 -40.13 -69.87
N GLY A 718 -84.65 -40.87 -68.97
CA GLY A 718 -83.37 -41.54 -69.22
C GLY A 718 -82.16 -40.58 -69.30
N ALA A 719 -82.35 -39.29 -69.05
CA ALA A 719 -81.27 -38.31 -69.01
C ALA A 719 -80.51 -38.36 -67.66
N ALA A 720 -79.20 -38.14 -67.69
CA ALA A 720 -78.43 -37.99 -66.47
C ALA A 720 -78.72 -36.63 -65.81
N ILE A 721 -78.92 -36.64 -64.50
CA ILE A 721 -79.24 -35.45 -63.70
C ILE A 721 -77.96 -34.61 -63.54
N LEU A 722 -78.08 -33.31 -63.77
CA LEU A 722 -76.99 -32.34 -63.65
C LEU A 722 -77.19 -31.44 -62.43
N VAL A 723 -76.17 -31.35 -61.57
CA VAL A 723 -76.19 -30.59 -60.32
C VAL A 723 -75.20 -29.43 -60.44
N PRO A 724 -75.54 -28.19 -60.04
CA PRO A 724 -74.63 -27.05 -60.19
C PRO A 724 -73.31 -27.28 -59.44
N ARG A 725 -72.19 -26.94 -60.08
CA ARG A 725 -70.83 -27.15 -59.57
C ARG A 725 -70.51 -26.14 -58.47
N GLU A 726 -70.44 -26.59 -57.23
CA GLU A 726 -69.98 -25.76 -56.12
C GLU A 726 -68.44 -25.68 -56.06
N PHE A 727 -67.93 -24.46 -55.85
CA PHE A 727 -66.52 -24.17 -55.69
C PHE A 727 -66.20 -23.89 -54.23
N SER A 728 -64.98 -24.22 -53.80
CA SER A 728 -64.47 -23.90 -52.46
C SER A 728 -64.46 -22.38 -52.21
N ARG A 729 -64.48 -21.94 -50.95
CA ARG A 729 -64.56 -20.51 -50.55
C ARG A 729 -63.39 -19.62 -51.03
N LEU A 730 -62.39 -20.20 -51.69
CA LEU A 730 -61.25 -19.50 -52.30
C LEU A 730 -61.29 -19.55 -53.86
N GLY A 731 -62.33 -20.13 -54.45
CA GLY A 731 -62.62 -20.12 -55.89
C GLY A 731 -61.84 -21.10 -56.77
N PHE A 732 -60.67 -21.60 -56.34
CA PHE A 732 -59.72 -22.30 -57.21
C PHE A 732 -59.79 -23.85 -57.20
N LEU A 733 -60.72 -24.46 -56.46
CA LEU A 733 -61.02 -25.90 -56.52
C LEU A 733 -62.53 -26.15 -56.47
N PRO A 734 -63.07 -27.16 -57.18
CA PRO A 734 -64.41 -27.69 -56.88
C PRO A 734 -64.44 -28.18 -55.44
N ALA A 735 -65.54 -27.96 -54.73
CA ALA A 735 -65.65 -28.39 -53.34
C ALA A 735 -65.74 -29.94 -53.27
N PRO A 736 -64.82 -30.64 -52.60
CA PRO A 736 -65.01 -32.05 -52.32
C PRO A 736 -66.18 -32.23 -51.34
N PRO A 737 -66.92 -33.36 -51.38
CA PRO A 737 -67.99 -33.64 -50.42
C PRO A 737 -67.42 -33.81 -48.99
N ILE A 738 -67.37 -32.69 -48.27
CA ILE A 738 -67.19 -32.48 -46.82
C ILE A 738 -66.38 -33.56 -46.08
N THR A 739 -65.09 -33.67 -46.38
CA THR A 739 -64.13 -34.41 -45.53
C THR A 739 -62.85 -33.59 -45.31
N GLN A 740 -62.24 -33.76 -44.13
CA GLN A 740 -61.24 -32.86 -43.53
C GLN A 740 -59.85 -32.95 -44.20
N GLY A 741 -59.10 -31.83 -44.20
CA GLY A 741 -57.63 -31.83 -44.29
C GLY A 741 -57.01 -30.94 -45.38
N PHE A 742 -56.01 -30.14 -45.00
CA PHE A 742 -55.05 -29.53 -45.93
C PHE A 742 -53.84 -30.46 -46.08
N GLY A 743 -53.58 -30.98 -47.29
CA GLY A 743 -52.32 -31.69 -47.57
C GLY A 743 -52.34 -32.58 -48.81
N THR A 744 -51.23 -32.56 -49.55
CA THR A 744 -50.95 -33.33 -50.79
C THR A 744 -51.81 -33.00 -52.03
N PRO A 745 -51.21 -33.03 -53.25
CA PRO A 745 -51.97 -32.92 -54.49
C PRO A 745 -52.63 -34.27 -54.81
N VAL A 746 -53.89 -34.42 -54.40
CA VAL A 746 -54.71 -35.56 -54.81
C VAL A 746 -54.84 -35.57 -56.35
N ASN A 747 -54.68 -36.73 -56.99
CA ASN A 747 -54.88 -36.84 -58.43
C ASN A 747 -56.35 -36.55 -58.77
N PHE A 748 -56.62 -35.33 -59.27
CA PHE A 748 -57.96 -34.91 -59.67
C PHE A 748 -58.44 -35.70 -60.88
N VAL A 749 -59.24 -36.74 -60.63
CA VAL A 749 -60.01 -37.43 -61.67
C VAL A 749 -61.08 -36.47 -62.17
N GLN A 750 -60.73 -35.65 -63.16
CA GLN A 750 -61.72 -34.86 -63.90
C GLN A 750 -62.76 -35.81 -64.51
N PRO A 751 -64.07 -35.48 -64.47
CA PRO A 751 -65.12 -36.35 -65.00
C PRO A 751 -64.96 -36.63 -66.51
N TYR A 752 -64.22 -35.77 -67.21
CA TYR A 752 -63.80 -35.96 -68.60
C TYR A 752 -62.30 -36.24 -68.63
N ARG A 753 -61.89 -37.38 -69.19
CA ARG A 753 -60.48 -37.85 -69.24
C ARG A 753 -59.59 -37.11 -70.25
N GLN A 754 -60.04 -35.96 -70.75
CA GLN A 754 -59.33 -35.10 -71.69
C GLN A 754 -59.55 -33.64 -71.30
N SER A 755 -58.50 -32.97 -70.83
CA SER A 755 -58.58 -31.53 -70.54
C SER A 755 -58.71 -30.74 -71.83
N GLY A 756 -59.72 -29.86 -71.90
CA GLY A 756 -59.88 -28.87 -72.96
C GLY A 756 -61.23 -28.90 -73.70
N LEU A 757 -61.97 -30.01 -73.72
CA LEU A 757 -63.27 -30.10 -74.42
C LEU A 757 -64.27 -30.97 -73.65
N VAL A 758 -65.41 -30.41 -73.27
CA VAL A 758 -66.60 -31.16 -72.82
C VAL A 758 -67.56 -31.30 -74.01
N PRO A 759 -67.86 -32.52 -74.49
CA PRO A 759 -68.89 -32.70 -75.51
C PRO A 759 -70.28 -32.38 -74.95
N GLY A 760 -70.96 -31.39 -75.53
CA GLY A 760 -72.38 -31.17 -75.26
C GLY A 760 -73.24 -32.34 -75.75
N THR A 761 -74.33 -32.64 -75.05
CA THR A 761 -75.28 -33.70 -75.44
C THR A 761 -76.13 -33.27 -76.63
N GLY A 762 -75.58 -33.39 -77.84
CA GLY A 762 -76.28 -33.11 -79.10
C GLY A 762 -75.35 -33.18 -80.32
N THR A 763 -75.92 -33.24 -81.52
CA THR A 763 -75.16 -33.33 -82.79
C THR A 763 -74.67 -31.96 -83.29
N VAL A 764 -74.14 -31.14 -82.39
CA VAL A 764 -73.60 -29.80 -82.69
C VAL A 764 -72.11 -29.80 -82.36
N ALA A 765 -71.28 -29.21 -83.24
CA ALA A 765 -69.84 -29.14 -83.02
C ALA A 765 -69.52 -28.37 -81.71
N PRO A 766 -68.56 -28.87 -80.90
CA PRO A 766 -68.25 -28.28 -79.59
C PRO A 766 -67.83 -26.82 -79.73
N HIS A 767 -68.45 -25.95 -78.93
CA HIS A 767 -68.18 -24.52 -78.91
C HIS A 767 -67.19 -24.14 -77.81
N SER A 768 -66.49 -23.01 -77.98
CA SER A 768 -65.44 -22.53 -77.06
C SER A 768 -65.90 -22.29 -75.61
N GLY A 769 -67.20 -22.12 -75.35
CA GLY A 769 -67.77 -22.05 -74.00
C GLY A 769 -67.88 -23.40 -73.27
N GLN A 770 -67.51 -24.52 -73.91
CA GLN A 770 -67.57 -25.87 -73.33
C GLN A 770 -66.19 -26.43 -72.96
N THR A 771 -65.18 -25.58 -72.81
CA THR A 771 -63.85 -25.99 -72.37
C THR A 771 -63.78 -26.14 -70.84
N THR A 772 -63.22 -27.25 -70.33
CA THR A 772 -62.78 -27.32 -68.93
C THR A 772 -61.69 -26.28 -68.66
N PRO A 773 -61.54 -25.75 -67.43
CA PRO A 773 -60.42 -24.88 -67.09
C PRO A 773 -59.07 -25.50 -67.50
N ILE A 774 -58.25 -24.75 -68.25
CA ILE A 774 -56.94 -25.20 -68.72
C ILE A 774 -55.84 -24.50 -67.89
N PRO A 775 -55.19 -25.20 -66.94
CA PRO A 775 -54.13 -24.63 -66.13
C PRO A 775 -52.79 -24.65 -66.86
N ILE A 776 -52.26 -23.47 -67.15
CA ILE A 776 -50.88 -23.24 -67.59
C ILE A 776 -50.08 -22.84 -66.35
N ILE A 777 -49.56 -23.83 -65.64
CA ILE A 777 -48.79 -23.66 -64.41
C ILE A 777 -47.29 -23.51 -64.68
N SER A 778 -46.62 -22.70 -63.86
CA SER A 778 -45.17 -22.59 -63.84
C SER A 778 -44.63 -23.01 -62.47
N ASN A 779 -43.47 -23.67 -62.43
CA ASN A 779 -42.84 -24.11 -61.19
C ASN A 779 -41.40 -23.60 -61.04
N ILE A 780 -41.10 -22.45 -61.65
CA ILE A 780 -39.72 -21.93 -61.72
C ILE A 780 -39.16 -21.52 -60.35
N LEU A 781 -40.00 -21.16 -59.38
CA LEU A 781 -39.59 -20.87 -58.00
C LEU A 781 -39.05 -22.13 -57.28
N ALA A 782 -39.63 -23.32 -57.50
CA ALA A 782 -39.13 -24.56 -56.89
C ALA A 782 -37.86 -25.10 -57.58
N ILE A 783 -37.63 -24.73 -58.85
CA ILE A 783 -36.40 -25.05 -59.58
C ILE A 783 -35.24 -24.17 -59.10
N ALA A 784 -35.52 -22.89 -58.83
CA ALA A 784 -34.55 -21.92 -58.33
C ALA A 784 -34.39 -21.94 -56.79
N ASP A 785 -34.94 -22.91 -56.08
CA ASP A 785 -35.06 -22.85 -54.61
C ASP A 785 -33.69 -22.78 -53.88
N PRO A 786 -33.41 -21.72 -53.08
CA PRO A 786 -32.20 -21.63 -52.26
C PRO A 786 -32.10 -22.73 -51.19
N ALA A 787 -33.23 -23.27 -50.71
CA ALA A 787 -33.27 -24.29 -49.67
C ALA A 787 -32.73 -25.65 -50.15
N ALA A 788 -32.47 -25.81 -51.46
CA ALA A 788 -31.78 -26.96 -52.03
C ALA A 788 -30.37 -26.62 -52.59
N SER A 789 -29.83 -25.44 -52.26
CA SER A 789 -28.63 -24.85 -52.87
C SER A 789 -27.45 -24.64 -51.89
N ASN A 790 -27.24 -25.60 -50.98
CA ASN A 790 -26.15 -25.60 -50.01
C ASN A 790 -24.77 -25.69 -50.70
N THR A 791 -23.83 -24.81 -50.32
CA THR A 791 -22.47 -24.73 -50.86
C THR A 791 -21.45 -25.62 -50.15
N GLY A 792 -21.80 -26.17 -48.98
CA GLY A 792 -20.88 -26.88 -48.08
C GLY A 792 -19.96 -25.97 -47.26
N VAL A 793 -20.09 -24.64 -47.37
CA VAL A 793 -19.31 -23.67 -46.57
C VAL A 793 -20.07 -23.36 -45.27
N PRO A 794 -19.40 -23.34 -44.10
CA PRO A 794 -20.03 -22.95 -42.84
C PRO A 794 -20.72 -21.58 -42.92
N GLY A 795 -21.94 -21.50 -42.36
CA GLY A 795 -22.76 -20.28 -42.39
C GLY A 795 -23.53 -20.02 -43.69
N SER A 796 -23.52 -20.97 -44.65
CA SER A 796 -24.29 -20.82 -45.89
C SER A 796 -25.78 -20.59 -45.63
N PHE A 797 -26.36 -19.62 -46.34
CA PHE A 797 -27.82 -19.46 -46.41
C PHE A 797 -28.50 -20.53 -47.27
N GLY A 798 -27.74 -21.29 -48.07
CA GLY A 798 -28.26 -22.37 -48.89
C GLY A 798 -28.44 -23.66 -48.10
N GLY A 799 -29.62 -24.27 -48.16
CA GLY A 799 -29.92 -25.54 -47.48
C GLY A 799 -30.66 -25.43 -46.13
N ASP A 800 -30.62 -24.28 -45.47
CA ASP A 800 -31.31 -24.08 -44.19
C ASP A 800 -32.82 -23.84 -44.41
N GLN A 801 -33.62 -24.87 -44.14
CA GLN A 801 -35.08 -24.85 -44.24
C GLN A 801 -35.75 -23.93 -43.20
N GLY A 802 -35.05 -23.53 -42.14
CA GLY A 802 -35.58 -22.72 -41.04
C GLY A 802 -35.44 -21.21 -41.24
N LEU A 803 -34.40 -20.75 -41.96
CA LEU A 803 -34.14 -19.32 -42.17
C LEU A 803 -34.84 -18.72 -43.41
N LEU A 804 -35.23 -19.54 -44.38
CA LEU A 804 -35.59 -19.10 -45.74
C LEU A 804 -37.05 -18.67 -45.96
N ASN A 805 -37.61 -17.89 -45.03
CA ASN A 805 -38.80 -17.09 -45.34
C ASN A 805 -38.39 -15.91 -46.26
N PRO A 806 -39.01 -15.74 -47.45
CA PRO A 806 -38.59 -14.72 -48.40
C PRO A 806 -38.81 -13.31 -47.86
N ALA A 807 -37.79 -12.44 -47.97
CA ALA A 807 -37.80 -11.11 -47.34
C ALA A 807 -38.89 -10.17 -47.90
N LEU A 808 -39.25 -10.36 -49.17
CA LEU A 808 -40.46 -9.82 -49.78
C LEU A 808 -41.22 -10.96 -50.47
N GLN A 809 -42.48 -11.14 -50.10
CA GLN A 809 -43.44 -11.98 -50.82
C GLN A 809 -44.68 -11.17 -51.18
N ILE A 810 -45.03 -11.15 -52.46
CA ILE A 810 -46.29 -10.55 -52.96
C ILE A 810 -47.01 -11.60 -53.78
N SER A 811 -48.22 -11.97 -53.36
CA SER A 811 -49.08 -12.89 -54.08
C SER A 811 -50.45 -12.29 -54.33
N GLY A 812 -51.04 -12.55 -55.50
CA GLY A 812 -52.37 -12.07 -55.83
C GLY A 812 -52.99 -12.88 -56.97
N SER A 813 -54.32 -12.90 -57.02
CA SER A 813 -55.07 -13.52 -58.11
C SER A 813 -56.09 -12.54 -58.70
N PHE A 814 -56.13 -12.49 -60.03
CA PHE A 814 -57.18 -11.86 -60.80
C PHE A 814 -58.19 -12.94 -61.18
N LEU A 815 -59.45 -12.77 -60.78
CA LEU A 815 -60.52 -13.75 -60.95
C LEU A 815 -61.49 -13.29 -62.05
N ASP A 816 -61.34 -13.87 -63.24
CA ASP A 816 -62.14 -13.63 -64.45
C ASP A 816 -62.09 -14.91 -65.32
N ASN A 817 -62.71 -14.90 -66.50
CA ASN A 817 -62.57 -15.96 -67.52
C ASN A 817 -61.11 -16.20 -67.97
N LEU A 818 -60.23 -15.24 -67.69
CA LEU A 818 -58.78 -15.39 -67.73
C LEU A 818 -58.21 -15.19 -66.32
N GLN A 819 -58.15 -16.27 -65.53
CA GLN A 819 -57.62 -16.19 -64.17
C GLN A 819 -56.09 -16.17 -64.20
N LEU A 820 -55.50 -15.13 -63.61
CA LEU A 820 -54.04 -15.00 -63.45
C LEU A 820 -53.71 -15.01 -61.97
N ASP A 821 -52.94 -16.02 -61.53
CA ASP A 821 -52.30 -16.08 -60.22
C ASP A 821 -50.82 -15.71 -60.37
N PHE A 822 -50.31 -14.90 -59.43
CA PHE A 822 -48.90 -14.50 -59.40
C PHE A 822 -48.32 -14.60 -58.00
N LEU A 823 -47.04 -14.98 -57.93
CA LEU A 823 -46.25 -15.03 -56.70
C LEU A 823 -44.85 -14.47 -56.98
N ILE A 824 -44.61 -13.25 -56.52
CA ILE A 824 -43.28 -12.61 -56.49
C ILE A 824 -42.60 -12.98 -55.17
N ARG A 825 -41.36 -13.47 -55.25
CA ARG A 825 -40.43 -13.60 -54.13
C ARG A 825 -39.16 -12.81 -54.43
N ALA A 826 -38.65 -12.08 -53.44
CA ALA A 826 -37.34 -11.45 -53.49
C ALA A 826 -36.68 -11.49 -52.11
N THR A 827 -35.43 -11.94 -52.06
CA THR A 827 -34.61 -12.04 -50.86
C THR A 827 -33.19 -11.64 -51.22
N GLN A 828 -32.58 -10.74 -50.43
CA GLN A 828 -31.15 -10.49 -50.51
C GLN A 828 -30.57 -10.46 -49.10
N ALA A 829 -29.57 -11.29 -48.84
CA ALA A 829 -28.91 -11.40 -47.55
C ALA A 829 -27.38 -11.41 -47.73
N ASP A 830 -26.69 -10.72 -46.84
CA ASP A 830 -25.23 -10.64 -46.76
C ASP A 830 -24.86 -10.71 -45.28
N SER A 831 -24.12 -11.74 -44.89
CA SER A 831 -23.63 -11.95 -43.53
C SER A 831 -22.12 -12.06 -43.57
N ARG A 832 -21.43 -11.24 -42.76
CA ARG A 832 -19.97 -11.25 -42.68
C ARG A 832 -19.53 -11.29 -41.23
N SER A 833 -18.71 -12.27 -40.91
CA SER A 833 -18.09 -12.41 -39.60
C SER A 833 -16.56 -12.31 -39.72
N THR A 834 -15.91 -11.86 -38.66
CA THR A 834 -14.45 -11.89 -38.54
C THR A 834 -14.09 -12.15 -37.10
N THR A 835 -13.50 -13.32 -36.87
CA THR A 835 -13.05 -13.80 -35.55
C THR A 835 -11.53 -13.79 -35.52
N LEU A 836 -10.95 -13.11 -34.55
CA LEU A 836 -9.52 -13.16 -34.23
C LEU A 836 -9.34 -13.84 -32.87
N GLN A 837 -8.65 -14.98 -32.84
CA GLN A 837 -8.08 -15.54 -31.62
C GLN A 837 -6.57 -15.32 -31.61
N ALA A 838 -6.03 -14.79 -30.52
CA ALA A 838 -4.62 -14.42 -30.40
C ALA A 838 -3.96 -15.00 -29.13
N PRO A 839 -3.85 -16.34 -29.00
CA PRO A 839 -3.13 -16.95 -27.88
C PRO A 839 -1.66 -16.50 -27.86
N ARG A 840 -1.20 -16.09 -26.67
CA ARG A 840 0.18 -15.69 -26.37
C ARG A 840 0.75 -16.61 -25.30
N LEU A 841 2.01 -16.98 -25.47
CA LEU A 841 2.77 -17.89 -24.60
C LEU A 841 4.17 -17.31 -24.38
N THR A 842 4.68 -17.35 -23.16
CA THR A 842 6.11 -17.11 -22.86
C THR A 842 6.75 -18.43 -22.44
N LEU A 843 7.91 -18.75 -23.02
CA LEU A 843 8.63 -20.01 -22.78
C LEU A 843 10.15 -19.77 -22.80
N SER A 844 10.91 -20.60 -22.09
CA SER A 844 12.37 -20.48 -22.01
C SER A 844 13.05 -20.98 -23.29
N ASN A 845 14.20 -20.43 -23.67
CA ASN A 845 14.96 -20.90 -24.84
C ASN A 845 15.23 -22.43 -24.77
N GLY A 846 14.77 -23.18 -25.77
CA GLY A 846 14.86 -24.65 -25.83
C GLY A 846 13.73 -25.41 -25.13
N GLN A 847 12.75 -24.73 -24.50
CA GLN A 847 11.61 -25.37 -23.84
C GLN A 847 10.47 -25.64 -24.83
N ARG A 848 9.74 -26.74 -24.60
CA ARG A 848 8.41 -26.99 -25.16
C ARG A 848 7.30 -26.64 -24.16
N ALA A 849 6.38 -25.78 -24.57
CA ALA A 849 5.26 -25.32 -23.76
C ALA A 849 3.99 -25.13 -24.63
N PHE A 850 2.82 -25.08 -23.98
CA PHE A 850 1.55 -24.96 -24.69
C PHE A 850 0.55 -24.02 -24.01
N ILE A 851 -0.46 -23.61 -24.77
CA ILE A 851 -1.67 -22.97 -24.28
C ILE A 851 -2.90 -23.62 -24.93
N ALA A 852 -3.91 -23.93 -24.11
CA ALA A 852 -5.15 -24.57 -24.53
C ALA A 852 -6.34 -23.75 -24.03
N VAL A 853 -7.17 -23.26 -24.96
CA VAL A 853 -8.41 -22.51 -24.67
C VAL A 853 -9.56 -23.36 -25.19
N VAL A 854 -10.08 -24.23 -24.31
CA VAL A 854 -11.04 -25.30 -24.66
C VAL A 854 -12.35 -25.12 -23.88
N THR A 855 -13.45 -25.15 -24.61
CA THR A 855 -14.82 -25.28 -24.12
C THR A 855 -15.23 -26.75 -24.20
N GLN A 856 -15.57 -27.34 -23.06
CA GLN A 856 -16.08 -28.70 -22.94
C GLN A 856 -17.62 -28.67 -22.95
N THR A 857 -18.24 -29.27 -23.97
CA THR A 857 -19.70 -29.32 -24.16
C THR A 857 -20.20 -30.74 -23.91
N ALA A 858 -21.07 -30.93 -22.91
CA ALA A 858 -21.74 -32.19 -22.66
C ALA A 858 -22.90 -32.42 -23.65
N TYR A 859 -23.02 -33.64 -24.17
CA TYR A 859 -24.07 -34.04 -25.13
C TYR A 859 -24.53 -35.49 -24.91
N VAL A 860 -25.75 -35.82 -25.30
CA VAL A 860 -26.30 -37.19 -25.18
C VAL A 860 -25.82 -38.04 -26.36
N SER A 861 -24.72 -38.77 -26.16
CA SER A 861 -24.09 -39.60 -27.19
C SER A 861 -24.82 -40.92 -27.47
N GLY A 862 -25.59 -41.41 -26.50
CA GLY A 862 -26.29 -42.69 -26.57
C GLY A 862 -27.33 -42.85 -25.47
N LEU A 863 -27.95 -44.03 -25.39
CA LEU A 863 -29.01 -44.36 -24.43
C LEU A 863 -28.79 -45.79 -23.93
N ASN A 864 -28.65 -45.98 -22.62
CA ASN A 864 -28.63 -47.30 -21.99
C ASN A 864 -30.05 -47.70 -21.59
N ALA A 865 -30.45 -48.95 -21.86
CA ALA A 865 -31.76 -49.47 -21.47
C ALA A 865 -31.68 -50.12 -20.08
N VAL A 866 -32.28 -49.48 -19.07
CA VAL A 866 -32.31 -50.01 -17.70
C VAL A 866 -33.53 -50.92 -17.56
N VAL A 867 -33.31 -52.23 -17.63
CA VAL A 867 -34.36 -53.25 -17.54
C VAL A 867 -34.73 -53.51 -16.08
N ALA A 868 -35.59 -52.64 -15.53
CA ALA A 868 -36.18 -52.79 -14.20
C ALA A 868 -37.70 -52.94 -14.30
N THR A 869 -38.23 -54.01 -13.71
CA THR A 869 -39.64 -54.37 -13.48
C THR A 869 -40.69 -53.59 -14.28
N GLU A 870 -40.95 -54.04 -15.51
CA GLU A 870 -42.06 -53.63 -16.39
C GLU A 870 -42.12 -52.14 -16.84
N VAL A 871 -41.14 -51.30 -16.51
CA VAL A 871 -41.00 -49.95 -17.08
C VAL A 871 -39.63 -49.80 -17.74
N GLY A 872 -39.61 -49.83 -19.08
CA GLY A 872 -38.39 -49.62 -19.87
C GLY A 872 -37.91 -48.17 -19.80
N GLN A 873 -37.06 -47.85 -18.82
CA GLN A 873 -36.40 -46.54 -18.73
C GLN A 873 -35.13 -46.49 -19.58
N LEU A 874 -34.91 -45.35 -20.23
CA LEU A 874 -33.72 -45.06 -21.03
C LEU A 874 -32.87 -44.04 -20.27
N GLU A 875 -31.65 -44.43 -19.90
CA GLU A 875 -30.67 -43.60 -19.22
C GLU A 875 -29.74 -42.93 -20.26
N PRO A 876 -29.63 -41.60 -20.29
CA PRO A 876 -28.83 -40.91 -21.30
C PRO A 876 -27.33 -41.05 -21.03
N LEU A 877 -26.60 -41.62 -21.99
CA LEU A 877 -25.14 -41.67 -21.97
C LEU A 877 -24.58 -40.31 -22.37
N VAL A 878 -24.25 -39.49 -21.38
CA VAL A 878 -23.62 -38.19 -21.58
C VAL A 878 -22.13 -38.37 -21.91
N SER A 879 -21.71 -37.83 -23.04
CA SER A 879 -20.30 -37.69 -23.42
C SER A 879 -19.95 -36.20 -23.46
N THR A 880 -18.65 -35.86 -23.37
CA THR A 880 -18.19 -34.48 -23.49
C THR A 880 -17.35 -34.29 -24.75
N LEU A 881 -17.59 -33.20 -25.45
CA LEU A 881 -16.83 -32.77 -26.61
C LEU A 881 -15.95 -31.56 -26.26
N ASN A 882 -14.66 -31.65 -26.56
CA ASN A 882 -13.71 -30.54 -26.41
C ASN A 882 -13.60 -29.76 -27.73
N THR A 883 -13.82 -28.44 -27.67
CA THR A 883 -13.72 -27.51 -28.81
C THR A 883 -13.05 -26.20 -28.40
N GLY A 884 -12.35 -25.54 -29.32
CA GLY A 884 -11.52 -24.38 -29.00
C GLY A 884 -10.17 -24.43 -29.73
N SER A 885 -9.17 -23.70 -29.22
CA SER A 885 -7.82 -23.65 -29.82
C SER A 885 -6.74 -24.17 -28.88
N VAL A 886 -5.76 -24.87 -29.45
CA VAL A 886 -4.57 -25.37 -28.77
C VAL A 886 -3.35 -24.96 -29.58
N LEU A 887 -2.33 -24.46 -28.89
CA LEU A 887 -1.07 -24.02 -29.46
C LEU A 887 0.07 -24.64 -28.64
N ASP A 888 0.77 -25.61 -29.22
CA ASP A 888 1.92 -26.34 -28.67
C ASP A 888 3.16 -25.90 -29.45
N ILE A 889 4.14 -25.32 -28.74
CA ILE A 889 5.35 -24.71 -29.33
C ILE A 889 6.59 -25.15 -28.56
N GLU A 890 7.59 -25.57 -29.32
CA GLU A 890 8.99 -25.63 -28.90
C GLU A 890 9.76 -24.54 -29.66
N ALA A 891 10.60 -23.76 -28.98
CA ALA A 891 11.27 -22.62 -29.59
C ALA A 891 12.75 -22.49 -29.17
N THR A 892 13.63 -22.30 -30.16
CA THR A 892 15.07 -22.12 -29.96
C THR A 892 15.55 -20.84 -30.65
N VAL A 893 16.31 -20.02 -29.93
CA VAL A 893 16.90 -18.78 -30.46
C VAL A 893 18.21 -19.06 -31.20
N SER A 894 18.40 -18.39 -32.33
CA SER A 894 19.65 -18.38 -33.10
C SER A 894 20.81 -17.78 -32.27
N ALA A 895 22.04 -18.26 -32.51
CA ALA A 895 23.23 -17.78 -31.82
C ALA A 895 23.53 -16.29 -32.03
N ASP A 896 22.97 -15.66 -33.08
CA ASP A 896 23.06 -14.21 -33.33
C ASP A 896 21.94 -13.39 -32.66
N ARG A 897 21.02 -14.05 -31.94
CA ARG A 897 19.78 -13.50 -31.34
C ARG A 897 18.89 -12.71 -32.31
N ARG A 898 18.95 -12.96 -33.63
CA ARG A 898 18.10 -12.28 -34.63
C ARG A 898 16.94 -13.12 -35.15
N TYR A 899 16.97 -14.43 -34.93
CA TYR A 899 15.98 -15.38 -35.42
C TYR A 899 15.57 -16.35 -34.32
N VAL A 900 14.32 -16.80 -34.39
CA VAL A 900 13.79 -17.90 -33.57
C VAL A 900 13.32 -19.01 -34.50
N THR A 901 13.78 -20.23 -34.25
CA THR A 901 13.24 -21.43 -34.87
C THR A 901 12.14 -21.99 -33.97
N LEU A 902 10.94 -22.12 -34.52
CA LEU A 902 9.71 -22.55 -33.85
C LEU A 902 9.27 -23.89 -34.45
N THR A 903 9.18 -24.93 -33.62
CA THR A 903 8.43 -26.15 -33.95
C THR A 903 7.01 -25.97 -33.42
N VAL A 904 6.07 -25.73 -34.33
CA VAL A 904 4.69 -25.32 -34.00
C VAL A 904 3.72 -26.46 -34.31
N ARG A 905 2.82 -26.71 -33.36
CA ARG A 905 1.66 -27.61 -33.47
C ARG A 905 0.42 -26.81 -33.07
N ALA A 906 -0.28 -26.28 -34.05
CA ALA A 906 -1.48 -25.46 -33.86
C ALA A 906 -2.74 -26.25 -34.21
N GLY A 907 -3.76 -26.18 -33.36
CA GLY A 907 -5.06 -26.82 -33.56
C GLY A 907 -6.22 -25.86 -33.27
N LEU A 908 -7.27 -25.92 -34.08
CA LEU A 908 -8.53 -25.20 -33.89
C LEU A 908 -9.69 -26.17 -34.19
N ALA A 909 -10.52 -26.42 -33.18
CA ALA A 909 -11.70 -27.28 -33.27
C ALA A 909 -12.97 -26.44 -33.05
N ASN A 910 -13.72 -26.18 -34.11
CA ASN A 910 -14.98 -25.45 -34.06
C ASN A 910 -16.17 -26.40 -34.12
N LEU A 911 -17.10 -26.30 -33.15
CA LEU A 911 -18.40 -26.97 -33.22
C LEU A 911 -19.28 -26.27 -34.28
N ILE A 912 -19.79 -27.03 -35.25
CA ILE A 912 -20.75 -26.53 -36.24
C ILE A 912 -22.18 -26.74 -35.74
N GLU A 913 -22.53 -27.97 -35.34
CA GLU A 913 -23.90 -28.37 -35.01
C GLU A 913 -23.93 -29.53 -34.00
N LEU A 914 -25.00 -29.65 -33.21
CA LEU A 914 -25.41 -30.90 -32.57
C LEU A 914 -26.67 -31.42 -33.28
N ALA A 915 -26.47 -32.15 -34.38
CA ALA A 915 -27.57 -32.78 -35.09
C ALA A 915 -28.30 -33.75 -34.14
N THR A 916 -29.61 -33.60 -34.00
CA THR A 916 -30.42 -34.40 -33.06
C THR A 916 -31.14 -35.51 -33.81
N VAL A 917 -30.79 -36.76 -33.49
CA VAL A 917 -31.34 -37.96 -34.14
C VAL A 917 -32.39 -38.60 -33.22
N PRO A 918 -33.67 -38.68 -33.61
CA PRO A 918 -34.69 -39.35 -32.82
C PRO A 918 -34.57 -40.87 -32.94
N VAL A 919 -34.31 -41.53 -31.82
CA VAL A 919 -34.29 -42.99 -31.69
C VAL A 919 -35.70 -43.45 -31.33
N ASN A 920 -36.40 -44.00 -32.31
CA ASN A 920 -37.71 -44.62 -32.14
C ASN A 920 -37.54 -46.15 -32.02
N GLN A 921 -37.75 -46.72 -30.83
CA GLN A 921 -37.72 -48.17 -30.67
C GLN A 921 -38.98 -48.82 -31.25
N ALA A 922 -38.83 -49.59 -32.32
CA ALA A 922 -39.88 -50.42 -32.91
C ALA A 922 -40.06 -51.73 -32.11
N GLY A 923 -40.58 -51.62 -30.89
CA GLY A 923 -40.94 -52.75 -30.02
C GLY A 923 -42.47 -52.95 -29.93
N ASN A 924 -42.92 -54.16 -29.58
CA ASN A 924 -44.35 -54.51 -29.47
C ASN A 924 -45.02 -53.97 -28.18
N PHE A 925 -44.61 -52.77 -27.72
CA PHE A 925 -45.16 -52.09 -26.55
C PHE A 925 -46.03 -50.93 -27.00
N SER A 926 -47.21 -50.76 -26.40
CA SER A 926 -48.26 -49.82 -26.87
C SER A 926 -47.97 -48.33 -26.61
N THR A 927 -46.78 -47.99 -26.13
CA THR A 927 -46.36 -46.62 -25.81
C THR A 927 -44.97 -46.40 -26.39
N GLY A 928 -44.88 -45.80 -27.58
CA GLY A 928 -43.62 -45.55 -28.26
C GLY A 928 -42.78 -44.51 -27.53
N VAL A 929 -41.76 -44.95 -26.79
CA VAL A 929 -40.79 -44.05 -26.15
C VAL A 929 -39.80 -43.54 -27.20
N SER A 930 -40.08 -42.38 -27.77
CA SER A 930 -39.12 -41.63 -28.60
C SER A 930 -38.10 -40.94 -27.72
N ALA A 931 -36.81 -41.22 -27.90
CA ALA A 931 -35.72 -40.57 -27.19
C ALA A 931 -34.68 -40.02 -28.18
N ASN A 932 -34.10 -38.87 -27.86
CA ASN A 932 -33.22 -38.15 -28.77
C ASN A 932 -31.75 -38.35 -28.38
N ILE A 933 -30.92 -38.75 -29.35
CA ILE A 933 -29.45 -38.70 -29.24
C ILE A 933 -28.92 -37.50 -30.03
N GLN A 934 -27.72 -37.05 -29.71
CA GLN A 934 -27.05 -35.91 -30.32
C GLN A 934 -25.73 -36.37 -30.96
N THR A 935 -25.53 -36.02 -32.22
CA THR A 935 -24.31 -36.30 -32.97
C THR A 935 -23.63 -34.97 -33.34
N PRO A 936 -22.51 -34.60 -32.69
CA PRO A 936 -21.84 -33.33 -32.96
C PRO A 936 -21.08 -33.35 -34.30
N VAL A 937 -21.18 -32.26 -35.06
CA VAL A 937 -20.42 -32.00 -36.27
C VAL A 937 -19.34 -30.96 -35.96
N VAL A 938 -18.07 -31.32 -36.15
CA VAL A 938 -16.92 -30.53 -35.70
C VAL A 938 -15.93 -30.29 -36.85
N GLN A 939 -15.56 -29.03 -37.06
CA GLN A 939 -14.49 -28.65 -37.96
C GLN A 939 -13.15 -28.58 -37.21
N LEU A 940 -12.32 -29.59 -37.36
CA LEU A 940 -10.95 -29.61 -36.86
C LEU A 940 -9.96 -29.12 -37.94
N THR A 941 -9.15 -28.12 -37.61
CA THR A 941 -8.02 -27.66 -38.43
C THR A 941 -6.73 -27.81 -37.64
N THR A 942 -5.72 -28.47 -38.20
CA THR A 942 -4.42 -28.66 -37.55
C THR A 942 -3.25 -28.32 -38.48
N ILE A 943 -2.23 -27.67 -37.94
CA ILE A 943 -0.94 -27.41 -38.60
C ILE A 943 0.18 -27.96 -37.71
N ARG A 944 1.12 -28.70 -38.30
CA ARG A 944 2.36 -29.16 -37.66
C ARG A 944 3.52 -28.76 -38.57
N SER A 945 4.40 -27.86 -38.13
CA SER A 945 5.47 -27.28 -38.96
C SER A 945 6.62 -26.72 -38.13
N THR A 946 7.86 -26.91 -38.57
CA THR A 946 9.04 -26.20 -38.05
C THR A 946 9.43 -25.08 -39.00
N VAL A 947 9.59 -23.86 -38.46
CA VAL A 947 9.84 -22.63 -39.23
C VAL A 947 10.84 -21.73 -38.51
N THR A 948 11.60 -20.91 -39.25
CA THR A 948 12.47 -19.88 -38.66
C THR A 948 11.92 -18.50 -39.00
N VAL A 949 11.78 -17.64 -37.99
CA VAL A 949 11.19 -16.29 -38.10
C VAL A 949 12.15 -15.29 -37.46
N PRO A 950 12.40 -14.11 -38.08
CA PRO A 950 13.20 -13.06 -37.45
C PRO A 950 12.50 -12.52 -36.19
N ASP A 951 13.28 -11.98 -35.26
CA ASP A 951 12.74 -11.32 -34.06
C ASP A 951 11.72 -10.23 -34.43
N ASN A 952 10.64 -10.18 -33.65
CA ASN A 952 9.46 -9.33 -33.85
C ASN A 952 8.76 -9.47 -35.22
N GLY A 953 9.27 -10.31 -36.14
CA GLY A 953 8.69 -10.59 -37.44
C GLY A 953 7.41 -11.42 -37.33
N THR A 954 6.55 -11.33 -38.34
CA THR A 954 5.33 -12.14 -38.43
C THR A 954 5.38 -13.03 -39.66
N LEU A 955 5.23 -14.34 -39.47
CA LEU A 955 5.15 -15.33 -40.54
C LEU A 955 3.71 -15.86 -40.66
N LEU A 956 3.23 -16.04 -41.88
CA LEU A 956 2.03 -16.83 -42.16
C LEU A 956 2.43 -18.32 -42.13
N LEU A 957 2.01 -19.06 -41.10
CA LEU A 957 2.25 -20.52 -41.00
C LEU A 957 1.42 -21.28 -42.04
N GLY A 958 0.21 -20.80 -42.32
CA GLY A 958 -0.69 -21.40 -43.28
C GLY A 958 -2.09 -20.81 -43.20
N GLY A 959 -3.03 -21.44 -43.89
CA GLY A 959 -4.42 -21.02 -43.94
C GLY A 959 -5.26 -21.88 -44.87
N LEU A 960 -6.56 -21.62 -44.89
CA LEU A 960 -7.55 -22.27 -45.74
C LEU A 960 -8.46 -21.19 -46.32
N LYS A 961 -8.51 -21.07 -47.65
CA LYS A 961 -9.61 -20.40 -48.34
C LYS A 961 -10.54 -21.45 -48.95
N LEU A 962 -11.76 -21.51 -48.44
CA LEU A 962 -12.87 -22.27 -49.00
C LEU A 962 -13.83 -21.28 -49.67
N THR A 963 -14.33 -21.61 -50.86
CA THR A 963 -15.30 -20.78 -51.57
C THR A 963 -16.25 -21.67 -52.34
N GLY A 964 -17.55 -21.46 -52.16
CA GLY A 964 -18.61 -22.19 -52.84
C GLY A 964 -19.59 -21.22 -53.49
N GLU A 965 -19.97 -21.50 -54.72
CA GLU A 965 -20.95 -20.73 -55.48
C GLU A 965 -21.94 -21.68 -56.14
N VAL A 966 -23.23 -21.45 -55.89
CA VAL A 966 -24.34 -22.21 -56.49
C VAL A 966 -25.32 -21.22 -57.09
N GLU A 967 -25.43 -21.22 -58.42
CA GLU A 967 -26.44 -20.46 -59.16
C GLU A 967 -27.49 -21.42 -59.76
N ARG A 968 -28.76 -21.04 -59.65
CA ARG A 968 -29.89 -21.73 -60.31
C ARG A 968 -30.79 -20.72 -60.99
N GLU A 969 -30.85 -20.74 -62.31
CA GLU A 969 -31.85 -20.02 -63.10
C GLU A 969 -32.91 -21.00 -63.64
N GLY A 970 -34.16 -20.85 -63.17
CA GLY A 970 -35.34 -21.54 -63.70
C GLY A 970 -36.16 -20.58 -64.58
N GLY A 971 -36.55 -20.98 -65.78
CA GLY A 971 -37.29 -20.10 -66.69
C GLY A 971 -38.27 -20.83 -67.59
N VAL A 972 -39.41 -20.19 -67.90
CA VAL A 972 -40.41 -20.76 -68.82
C VAL A 972 -39.84 -20.77 -70.25
N PRO A 973 -39.85 -21.90 -70.97
CA PRO A 973 -39.33 -21.98 -72.34
C PRO A 973 -39.94 -20.92 -73.26
N VAL A 974 -39.12 -20.42 -74.20
CA VAL A 974 -39.42 -19.28 -75.10
C VAL A 974 -39.60 -17.95 -74.38
N LEU A 975 -40.54 -17.83 -73.43
CA LEU A 975 -40.91 -16.56 -72.78
C LEU A 975 -39.74 -15.94 -72.00
N SER A 976 -38.96 -16.76 -71.30
CA SER A 976 -37.72 -16.36 -70.60
C SER A 976 -36.63 -15.75 -71.50
N LYS A 977 -36.73 -15.88 -72.84
CA LYS A 977 -35.74 -15.36 -73.80
C LYS A 977 -36.12 -14.02 -74.43
N ILE A 978 -37.33 -13.50 -74.17
CA ILE A 978 -37.80 -12.22 -74.69
C ILE A 978 -37.27 -11.09 -73.78
N PRO A 979 -36.43 -10.14 -74.25
CA PRO A 979 -35.68 -9.23 -73.36
C PRO A 979 -36.53 -8.42 -72.36
N ILE A 980 -37.74 -8.01 -72.75
CA ILE A 980 -38.65 -7.23 -71.90
C ILE A 980 -39.43 -8.13 -70.93
N LEU A 981 -39.79 -9.36 -71.35
CA LEU A 981 -40.59 -10.28 -70.55
C LEU A 981 -39.75 -11.25 -69.71
N LYS A 982 -38.43 -11.39 -69.96
CA LYS A 982 -37.54 -12.34 -69.26
C LYS A 982 -37.77 -12.32 -67.75
N ARG A 983 -37.70 -11.14 -67.12
CA ARG A 983 -37.82 -10.95 -65.67
C ARG A 983 -39.17 -11.39 -65.07
N LEU A 984 -40.23 -11.53 -65.88
CA LEU A 984 -41.55 -12.03 -65.45
C LEU A 984 -41.67 -13.56 -65.57
N TYR A 985 -40.76 -14.22 -66.30
CA TYR A 985 -40.79 -15.65 -66.62
C TYR A 985 -39.48 -16.36 -66.25
N THR A 986 -38.69 -15.78 -65.33
CA THR A 986 -37.48 -16.37 -64.75
C THR A 986 -37.45 -16.19 -63.24
N ALA A 987 -36.94 -17.20 -62.56
CA ALA A 987 -36.50 -17.15 -61.17
C ALA A 987 -35.02 -17.50 -61.10
N ARG A 988 -34.26 -16.78 -60.27
CA ARG A 988 -32.83 -16.97 -60.08
C ARG A 988 -32.48 -16.93 -58.61
N SER A 989 -31.86 -17.99 -58.11
CA SER A 989 -31.12 -17.98 -56.85
C SER A 989 -29.62 -18.01 -57.13
N THR A 990 -28.85 -17.28 -56.34
CA THR A 990 -27.39 -17.24 -56.37
C THR A 990 -26.89 -17.22 -54.92
N VAL A 991 -26.30 -18.33 -54.49
CA VAL A 991 -25.65 -18.48 -53.19
C VAL A 991 -24.14 -18.37 -53.41
N LYS A 992 -23.47 -17.51 -52.64
CA LYS A 992 -22.00 -17.30 -52.69
C LYS A 992 -21.48 -17.26 -51.26
N ASP A 993 -20.64 -18.23 -50.91
CA ASP A 993 -20.07 -18.35 -49.58
C ASP A 993 -18.55 -18.43 -49.64
N GLU A 994 -17.87 -17.65 -48.82
CA GLU A 994 -16.42 -17.65 -48.65
C GLU A 994 -16.04 -17.77 -47.18
N LEU A 995 -15.12 -18.69 -46.87
CA LEU A 995 -14.46 -18.81 -45.57
C LEU A 995 -12.95 -18.71 -45.79
N VAL A 996 -12.29 -17.78 -45.09
CA VAL A 996 -10.84 -17.60 -45.09
C VAL A 996 -10.31 -17.71 -43.67
N LEU A 997 -9.52 -18.74 -43.40
CA LEU A 997 -8.73 -18.90 -42.19
C LEU A 997 -7.26 -18.58 -42.51
N LEU A 998 -6.65 -17.70 -41.74
CA LEU A 998 -5.20 -17.43 -41.74
C LEU A 998 -4.64 -17.73 -40.35
N ILE A 999 -3.50 -18.42 -40.31
CA ILE A 999 -2.78 -18.74 -39.07
C ILE A 999 -1.40 -18.09 -39.18
N LEU A 1000 -1.20 -16.99 -38.45
CA LEU A 1000 0.05 -16.25 -38.38
C LEU A 1000 0.76 -16.52 -37.05
N ILE A 1001 2.07 -16.38 -37.01
CA ILE A 1001 2.86 -16.44 -35.79
C ILE A 1001 3.89 -15.31 -35.74
N LYS A 1002 4.09 -14.75 -34.55
CA LYS A 1002 5.10 -13.76 -34.22
C LYS A 1002 5.85 -14.21 -32.97
N PRO A 1003 7.14 -14.58 -33.05
CA PRO A 1003 8.00 -14.59 -31.89
C PRO A 1003 8.48 -13.18 -31.54
N LYS A 1004 8.85 -13.01 -30.28
CA LYS A 1004 9.64 -11.92 -29.73
C LYS A 1004 10.62 -12.51 -28.73
N ILE A 1005 11.90 -12.25 -28.92
CA ILE A 1005 12.96 -12.59 -27.97
C ILE A 1005 12.87 -11.62 -26.79
N ILE A 1006 13.08 -12.13 -25.58
CA ILE A 1006 13.12 -11.35 -24.34
C ILE A 1006 14.47 -11.65 -23.67
N ILE A 1007 15.36 -10.66 -23.72
CA ILE A 1007 16.64 -10.65 -23.02
C ILE A 1007 16.43 -9.87 -21.73
N GLN A 1008 16.63 -10.51 -20.57
CA GLN A 1008 16.29 -9.90 -19.27
C GLN A 1008 17.05 -8.60 -18.99
N PRO A 1009 18.39 -8.51 -19.18
CA PRO A 1009 19.13 -7.24 -19.06
C PRO A 1009 18.62 -6.11 -19.97
N GLU A 1010 18.39 -6.40 -21.25
CA GLU A 1010 17.86 -5.43 -22.22
C GLU A 1010 16.49 -4.91 -21.78
N ALA A 1011 15.59 -5.80 -21.33
CA ALA A 1011 14.27 -5.44 -20.83
C ALA A 1011 14.30 -4.66 -19.49
N GLU A 1012 15.33 -4.82 -18.66
CA GLU A 1012 15.55 -4.02 -17.45
C GLU A 1012 16.04 -2.60 -17.78
N GLU A 1013 17.00 -2.46 -18.69
CA GLU A 1013 17.51 -1.15 -19.14
C GLU A 1013 16.44 -0.38 -19.96
N ASP A 1014 15.61 -1.07 -20.77
CA ASP A 1014 14.42 -0.51 -21.43
C ASP A 1014 13.35 0.00 -20.44
N ALA A 1015 13.35 -0.52 -19.21
CA ALA A 1015 12.43 -0.12 -18.14
C ALA A 1015 13.03 0.95 -17.20
N PHE A 1016 14.35 0.92 -16.98
CA PHE A 1016 15.09 1.84 -16.11
C PHE A 1016 16.43 2.27 -16.76
N PRO A 1017 16.42 3.18 -17.75
CA PRO A 1017 17.64 3.58 -18.43
C PRO A 1017 18.70 4.15 -17.49
N GLY A 1018 19.93 3.68 -17.62
CA GLY A 1018 21.08 3.97 -16.77
C GLY A 1018 21.21 3.08 -15.53
N LEU A 1019 20.33 2.09 -15.33
CA LEU A 1019 20.39 1.20 -14.17
C LEU A 1019 21.69 0.38 -14.17
N GLU A 1020 22.04 -0.28 -15.29
CA GLU A 1020 23.29 -1.05 -15.37
C GLU A 1020 24.53 -0.18 -15.15
N THR A 1021 24.50 1.05 -15.69
CA THR A 1021 25.59 2.03 -15.51
C THR A 1021 25.74 2.45 -14.04
N SER A 1022 24.63 2.58 -13.31
CA SER A 1022 24.64 2.95 -11.88
C SER A 1022 25.15 1.82 -10.96
N LEU A 1023 25.04 0.57 -11.41
CA LEU A 1023 25.39 -0.64 -10.65
C LEU A 1023 26.82 -1.16 -10.91
N GLY A 1024 27.63 -0.44 -11.70
CA GLY A 1024 29.10 -0.55 -11.66
C GLY A 1024 29.77 -1.58 -12.59
N GLY A 1025 29.44 -1.53 -13.89
CA GLY A 1025 30.21 -2.22 -14.95
C GLY A 1025 31.71 -1.88 -14.97
#